data_AF-V5XBG5-F1
#
_entry.id   AF-V5XBG5-F1
#
_cell.length_a   1.000
_cell.length_b   1.000
_cell.length_c   1.000
_cell.angle_alpha   90.00
_cell.angle_beta   90.00
_cell.angle_gamma   90.00
#
_symmetry.space_group_name_H-M   'P 1'
#
loop_
_entity.id
_entity.type
_entity.pdbx_description
1 polymer ?
#
loop_
_entity_poly.entity_id
_entity_poly.type
_entity_poly.pdbx_seq_one_letter_code
_entity_poly.pdbx_strand_id
1 'polypeptide(L)'
;MHGTTIDHPTALIVGGSLVGLSAAVFLASQGVPTTLIERHLGSAAHPRAIGYTTRTIELFRGVGIELPASTQHGPPRRARVESLVGQWFEEYPWSPPATAAVKTADHSPVRASAIAQDALEPILRERADALGADLRLGSELVSFVDNGGGVTATVRRRVDGSEYRIDADYLIAADGADSKIRNSVGIGRTGRGLLSVQRSILFRAPELEQYLRHGIVQFEIEQPGFDAFLTTYSDGRWVLMLKDDVDRTEDEQRSIIRRATGIDNLPIELITTGRWELSALIADHFACGRVFLVGDAAHQLPPNRGGYGANTGIADVHNLAWKIGAVHTGRSSAALLDTYDAERRPVAWLRHEQIFARADYKAYVDTPTSDVAIIDDIAMELGQLYRCVAPADTAGDLPDALQPQEWAGQPGTRAPHVWIAPGRSTLDHFGRGWTLVTGSEAWRNVAQSVAARLDISIDVLCLPSESTQYEAINTAYGIGPGGAGLVRPDGYIAWRVVTAPVDRAGALTAAISTAAALTLQPSTYDDQSAIADLTARYADAINRGWAGKTIQPESIAEIFTPDGVFEHPGEAPTVGAAAIAAALPGATASVPFAMHAFLNPVLVVDGDHARGQWLMWVAADDGDSPRAAYLGADMQYTRTPRGWRIHSIVITPGMRLPAH
;
A
#
# COMPACT_ATOMS: atom_id res chain seq x y z
N MET A 1 -16.46 26.50 31.02
CA MET A 1 -15.44 25.78 30.24
C MET A 1 -15.54 24.31 30.60
N HIS A 2 -16.33 23.53 29.84
CA HIS A 2 -16.41 22.08 30.00
C HIS A 2 -15.23 21.49 29.23
N GLY A 3 -14.32 20.84 29.95
CA GLY A 3 -13.20 20.12 29.34
C GLY A 3 -13.76 19.00 28.47
N THR A 4 -13.76 19.21 27.17
CA THR A 4 -14.06 18.18 26.17
C THR A 4 -12.96 17.13 26.25
N THR A 5 -13.32 15.88 26.53
CA THR A 5 -12.42 14.73 26.34
C THR A 5 -11.96 14.75 24.88
N ILE A 6 -10.65 14.95 24.66
CA ILE A 6 -10.06 14.92 23.32
C ILE A 6 -9.48 13.52 23.13
N ASP A 7 -10.11 12.76 22.24
CA ASP A 7 -9.57 11.46 21.83
C ASP A 7 -8.51 11.68 20.75
N HIS A 8 -7.42 10.93 20.87
CA HIS A 8 -6.27 11.02 19.97
C HIS A 8 -5.94 9.69 19.28
N PRO A 9 -6.85 9.11 18.46
CA PRO A 9 -6.53 7.92 17.69
C PRO A 9 -5.54 8.27 16.57
N THR A 10 -4.71 7.32 16.16
CA THR A 10 -3.87 7.50 14.97
C THR A 10 -4.74 7.60 13.72
N ALA A 11 -5.78 6.76 13.61
CA ALA A 11 -6.68 6.75 12.46
C ALA A 11 -8.13 6.97 12.87
N LEU A 12 -8.76 7.99 12.27
CA LEU A 12 -10.20 8.21 12.32
C LEU A 12 -10.85 7.72 11.02
N ILE A 13 -11.70 6.69 11.10
CA ILE A 13 -12.46 6.17 9.96
C ILE A 13 -13.87 6.77 10.00
N VAL A 14 -14.32 7.30 8.88
CA VAL A 14 -15.67 7.88 8.74
C VAL A 14 -16.48 7.01 7.78
N GLY A 15 -17.48 6.32 8.33
CA GLY A 15 -18.30 5.33 7.62
C GLY A 15 -18.05 3.92 8.14
N GLY A 16 -19.10 3.25 8.63
CA GLY A 16 -19.08 1.94 9.29
C GLY A 16 -19.78 0.83 8.51
N SER A 17 -19.80 0.93 7.20
CA SER A 17 -20.18 -0.20 6.33
C SER A 17 -18.97 -1.09 6.05
N LEU A 18 -19.12 -2.07 5.16
CA LEU A 18 -18.13 -3.07 4.79
C LEU A 18 -16.66 -2.57 4.70
N VAL A 19 -16.37 -1.53 3.91
CA VAL A 19 -14.99 -1.05 3.70
C VAL A 19 -14.43 -0.37 4.93
N GLY A 20 -15.21 0.46 5.61
CA GLY A 20 -14.77 1.12 6.84
C GLY A 20 -14.56 0.15 8.00
N LEU A 21 -15.43 -0.84 8.15
CA LEU A 21 -15.24 -1.93 9.12
C LEU A 21 -14.01 -2.79 8.78
N SER A 22 -13.76 -3.06 7.50
CA SER A 22 -12.53 -3.74 7.08
C SER A 22 -11.29 -2.89 7.41
N ALA A 23 -11.34 -1.57 7.24
CA ALA A 23 -10.26 -0.67 7.65
C ALA A 23 -10.01 -0.76 9.16
N ALA A 24 -11.07 -0.76 9.97
CA ALA A 24 -10.96 -0.87 11.42
C ALA A 24 -10.29 -2.20 11.83
N VAL A 25 -10.70 -3.32 11.22
CA VAL A 25 -10.07 -4.63 11.44
C VAL A 25 -8.59 -4.62 11.05
N PHE A 26 -8.25 -4.16 9.85
CA PHE A 26 -6.86 -4.24 9.38
C PHE A 26 -5.94 -3.29 10.15
N LEU A 27 -6.37 -2.06 10.46
CA LEU A 27 -5.58 -1.12 11.25
C LEU A 27 -5.36 -1.63 12.69
N ALA A 28 -6.43 -2.08 13.35
CA ALA A 28 -6.32 -2.64 14.70
C ALA A 28 -5.45 -3.91 14.72
N SER A 29 -5.50 -4.74 13.67
CA SER A 29 -4.61 -5.91 13.55
C SER A 29 -3.12 -5.55 13.46
N GLN A 30 -2.80 -4.33 13.01
CA GLN A 30 -1.45 -3.78 12.96
C GLN A 30 -1.08 -3.01 14.25
N GLY A 31 -1.95 -3.03 15.26
CA GLY A 31 -1.77 -2.30 16.52
C GLY A 31 -1.95 -0.79 16.41
N VAL A 32 -2.63 -0.30 15.37
CA VAL A 32 -2.88 1.14 15.18
C VAL A 32 -4.09 1.58 16.03
N PRO A 33 -3.95 2.58 16.92
CA PRO A 33 -5.07 3.20 17.63
C PRO A 33 -6.11 3.73 16.63
N THR A 34 -7.29 3.11 16.63
CA THR A 34 -8.29 3.30 15.58
C THR A 34 -9.65 3.63 16.18
N THR A 35 -10.26 4.71 15.71
CA THR A 35 -11.65 5.05 16.01
C THR A 35 -12.44 5.07 14.70
N LEU A 36 -13.59 4.40 14.68
CA LEU A 36 -14.55 4.44 13.59
C LEU A 36 -15.81 5.15 14.05
N ILE A 37 -16.31 6.09 13.25
CA ILE A 37 -17.62 6.72 13.45
C ILE A 37 -18.59 6.33 12.33
N GLU A 38 -19.83 6.02 12.71
CA GLU A 38 -20.91 5.69 11.79
C GLU A 38 -22.21 6.35 12.25
N ARG A 39 -22.91 7.01 11.34
CA ARG A 39 -24.14 7.78 11.64
C ARG A 39 -25.36 6.89 11.91
N HIS A 40 -25.35 5.65 11.46
CA HIS A 40 -26.40 4.67 11.69
C HIS A 40 -26.09 3.80 12.92
N LEU A 41 -27.12 3.22 13.55
CA LEU A 41 -26.98 2.35 14.73
C LEU A 41 -26.69 0.88 14.37
N GLY A 42 -26.71 0.54 13.08
CA GLY A 42 -26.49 -0.81 12.59
C GLY A 42 -26.40 -0.84 11.08
N SER A 43 -26.22 -2.06 10.56
CA SER A 43 -26.18 -2.36 9.12
C SER A 43 -27.45 -1.91 8.40
N ALA A 44 -27.32 -1.59 7.10
CA ALA A 44 -28.47 -1.29 6.26
C ALA A 44 -29.38 -2.53 6.15
N ALA A 45 -30.70 -2.33 6.17
CA ALA A 45 -31.67 -3.41 5.98
C ALA A 45 -31.56 -4.07 4.59
N HIS A 46 -31.11 -3.31 3.58
CA HIS A 46 -30.79 -3.84 2.26
C HIS A 46 -29.33 -4.31 2.23
N PRO A 47 -29.03 -5.61 2.05
CA PRO A 47 -27.66 -6.12 2.12
C PRO A 47 -26.76 -5.58 1.00
N ARG A 48 -27.32 -5.21 -0.15
CA ARG A 48 -26.55 -4.69 -1.30
C ARG A 48 -25.60 -5.78 -1.83
N ALA A 49 -24.35 -5.84 -1.37
CA ALA A 49 -23.35 -6.76 -1.88
C ALA A 49 -23.57 -8.22 -1.41
N ILE A 50 -23.29 -9.16 -2.32
CA ILE A 50 -23.14 -10.59 -2.06
C ILE A 50 -22.00 -11.10 -2.95
N GLY A 51 -21.12 -11.91 -2.37
CA GLY A 51 -19.97 -12.49 -3.09
C GLY A 51 -18.66 -11.75 -2.83
N TYR A 52 -17.75 -12.44 -2.15
CA TYR A 52 -16.41 -11.97 -1.84
C TYR A 52 -15.40 -12.87 -2.51
N THR A 53 -14.47 -12.25 -3.22
CA THR A 53 -13.49 -12.95 -4.04
C THR A 53 -12.50 -13.73 -3.16
N THR A 54 -11.82 -14.71 -3.74
CA THR A 54 -10.75 -15.47 -3.08
C THR A 54 -9.73 -14.54 -2.43
N ARG A 55 -9.33 -13.44 -3.10
CA ARG A 55 -8.43 -12.44 -2.50
C ARG A 55 -9.00 -11.86 -1.21
N THR A 56 -10.26 -11.45 -1.19
CA THR A 56 -10.90 -10.91 0.02
C THR A 56 -10.91 -11.95 1.15
N ILE A 57 -11.19 -13.21 0.85
CA ILE A 57 -11.17 -14.28 1.85
C ILE A 57 -9.75 -14.51 2.40
N GLU A 58 -8.71 -14.36 1.59
CA GLU A 58 -7.32 -14.39 2.08
C GLU A 58 -7.04 -13.27 3.08
N LEU A 59 -7.50 -12.04 2.77
CA LEU A 59 -7.28 -10.88 3.65
C LEU A 59 -7.94 -11.10 5.01
N PHE A 60 -9.19 -11.60 5.01
CA PHE A 60 -9.91 -11.93 6.24
C PHE A 60 -9.29 -13.10 7.01
N ARG A 61 -8.85 -14.14 6.31
CA ARG A 61 -8.09 -15.24 6.93
C ARG A 61 -6.82 -14.72 7.63
N GLY A 62 -6.09 -13.80 7.01
CA GLY A 62 -4.86 -13.21 7.56
C GLY A 62 -5.06 -12.50 8.90
N VAL A 63 -6.28 -12.03 9.18
CA VAL A 63 -6.67 -11.41 10.45
C VAL A 63 -7.55 -12.31 11.31
N GLY A 64 -7.61 -13.61 11.03
CA GLY A 64 -8.33 -14.59 11.85
C GLY A 64 -9.85 -14.54 11.72
N ILE A 65 -10.38 -14.01 10.62
CA ILE A 65 -11.81 -14.11 10.29
C ILE A 65 -12.02 -15.36 9.45
N GLU A 66 -12.85 -16.26 9.96
CA GLU A 66 -13.37 -17.40 9.21
C GLU A 66 -14.83 -17.11 8.86
N LEU A 67 -15.15 -17.15 7.57
CA LEU A 67 -16.52 -16.96 7.11
C LEU A 67 -17.29 -18.29 7.22
N PRO A 68 -18.60 -18.23 7.51
CA PRO A 68 -19.45 -19.41 7.42
C PRO A 68 -19.44 -19.97 6.00
N ALA A 69 -19.69 -21.28 5.90
CA ALA A 69 -19.87 -21.93 4.61
C ALA A 69 -21.00 -21.23 3.83
N SER A 70 -20.75 -20.99 2.54
CA SER A 70 -21.77 -20.46 1.64
C SER A 70 -23.00 -21.37 1.63
N THR A 71 -24.18 -20.78 1.69
CA THR A 71 -25.45 -21.50 1.51
C THR A 71 -25.73 -21.79 0.03
N GLN A 72 -24.94 -21.22 -0.90
CA GLN A 72 -25.07 -21.49 -2.33
C GLN A 72 -24.42 -22.83 -2.70
N HIS A 73 -25.19 -23.70 -3.34
CA HIS A 73 -24.73 -25.01 -3.79
C HIS A 73 -24.19 -24.97 -5.22
N GLY A 74 -22.86 -25.03 -5.36
CA GLY A 74 -22.18 -25.04 -6.66
C GLY A 74 -21.97 -23.64 -7.27
N PRO A 75 -21.34 -23.57 -8.46
CA PRO A 75 -21.09 -22.30 -9.13
C PRO A 75 -22.41 -21.63 -9.54
N PRO A 76 -22.56 -20.31 -9.32
CA PRO A 76 -23.81 -19.62 -9.63
C PRO A 76 -24.10 -19.66 -11.14
N ARG A 77 -25.38 -19.79 -11.48
CA ARG A 77 -25.89 -19.76 -12.85
C ARG A 77 -26.94 -18.65 -12.99
N ARG A 78 -27.14 -18.22 -14.24
CA ARG A 78 -28.17 -17.26 -14.63
C ARG A 78 -29.17 -17.93 -15.57
N ALA A 79 -30.40 -17.41 -15.56
CA ALA A 79 -31.41 -17.79 -16.53
C ALA A 79 -32.10 -16.55 -17.10
N ARG A 80 -32.41 -16.58 -18.40
CA ARG A 80 -33.29 -15.63 -19.06
C ARG A 80 -34.65 -16.27 -19.20
N VAL A 81 -35.67 -15.64 -18.61
CA VAL A 81 -37.00 -16.22 -18.44
C VAL A 81 -38.09 -15.18 -18.68
N GLU A 82 -39.27 -15.64 -19.10
CA GLU A 82 -40.46 -14.81 -19.11
C GLU A 82 -40.93 -14.52 -17.68
N SER A 83 -40.98 -15.55 -16.84
CA SER A 83 -41.20 -15.50 -15.39
C SER A 83 -40.69 -16.80 -14.76
N LEU A 84 -40.68 -16.92 -13.42
CA LEU A 84 -40.19 -18.14 -12.77
C LEU A 84 -41.05 -19.38 -13.10
N VAL A 85 -42.37 -19.22 -13.27
CA VAL A 85 -43.28 -20.31 -13.71
C VAL A 85 -43.57 -20.32 -15.22
N GLY A 86 -43.14 -19.30 -15.95
CA GLY A 86 -43.39 -19.14 -17.38
C GLY A 86 -42.35 -19.86 -18.25
N GLN A 87 -42.18 -19.37 -19.48
CA GLN A 87 -41.16 -19.93 -20.38
C GLN A 87 -39.74 -19.57 -19.91
N TRP A 88 -38.85 -20.57 -19.91
CA TRP A 88 -37.41 -20.37 -19.71
C TRP A 88 -36.73 -20.40 -21.07
N PHE A 89 -36.12 -19.28 -21.44
CA PHE A 89 -35.52 -19.13 -22.77
C PHE A 89 -34.12 -19.74 -22.82
N GLU A 90 -33.31 -19.46 -21.80
CA GLU A 90 -31.91 -19.83 -21.77
C GLU A 90 -31.39 -19.95 -20.33
N GLU A 91 -30.48 -20.90 -20.09
CA GLU A 91 -29.69 -20.99 -18.86
C GLU A 91 -28.21 -20.96 -19.24
N TYR A 92 -27.42 -20.15 -18.53
CA TYR A 92 -26.00 -20.01 -18.83
C TYR A 92 -25.19 -19.81 -17.55
N PRO A 93 -23.90 -20.23 -17.55
CA PRO A 93 -23.05 -20.10 -16.37
C PRO A 93 -22.74 -18.63 -16.08
N TRP A 94 -22.54 -18.29 -14.81
CA TRP A 94 -22.18 -16.93 -14.39
C TRP A 94 -20.89 -16.46 -15.04
N SER A 95 -19.84 -17.27 -15.00
CA SER A 95 -18.59 -17.05 -15.74
C SER A 95 -18.56 -17.96 -16.96
N PRO A 96 -17.95 -17.52 -18.08
CA PRO A 96 -17.69 -18.42 -19.21
C PRO A 96 -17.02 -19.70 -18.70
N PRO A 97 -17.37 -20.89 -19.23
CA PRO A 97 -16.70 -22.12 -18.84
C PRO A 97 -15.20 -21.96 -19.07
N ALA A 98 -14.38 -22.23 -18.03
CA ALA A 98 -12.96 -22.44 -18.25
C ALA A 98 -12.80 -23.53 -19.32
N THR A 99 -11.93 -23.32 -20.30
CA THR A 99 -11.60 -24.39 -21.25
C THR A 99 -11.16 -25.62 -20.45
N ALA A 100 -11.81 -26.75 -20.70
CA ALA A 100 -11.78 -27.96 -19.87
C ALA A 100 -10.40 -28.67 -19.76
N ALA A 101 -9.29 -28.00 -20.12
CA ALA A 101 -7.97 -28.57 -20.28
C ALA A 101 -6.92 -28.09 -19.25
N VAL A 102 -7.25 -27.19 -18.32
CA VAL A 102 -6.27 -26.76 -17.30
C VAL A 102 -6.58 -27.49 -15.99
N LYS A 103 -5.69 -28.38 -15.55
CA LYS A 103 -5.63 -28.80 -14.14
C LYS A 103 -5.55 -27.50 -13.33
N THR A 104 -6.63 -27.10 -12.66
CA THR A 104 -6.67 -25.84 -11.92
C THR A 104 -5.58 -25.90 -10.86
N ALA A 105 -4.48 -25.19 -11.09
CA ALA A 105 -3.48 -24.98 -10.07
C ALA A 105 -4.16 -24.25 -8.90
N ASP A 106 -3.92 -24.69 -7.68
CA ASP A 106 -4.40 -23.96 -6.52
C ASP A 106 -3.60 -22.65 -6.43
N HIS A 107 -4.25 -21.53 -6.73
CA HIS A 107 -3.65 -20.19 -6.63
C HIS A 107 -3.80 -19.57 -5.23
N SER A 108 -4.57 -20.22 -4.36
CA SER A 108 -4.92 -19.78 -3.02
C SER A 108 -5.32 -20.97 -2.13
N PRO A 109 -5.07 -20.91 -0.80
CA PRO A 109 -5.55 -21.92 0.14
C PRO A 109 -7.05 -21.82 0.45
N VAL A 110 -7.71 -20.74 0.00
CA VAL A 110 -9.14 -20.48 0.22
C VAL A 110 -9.85 -20.29 -1.11
N ARG A 111 -11.18 -20.22 -1.07
CA ARG A 111 -12.04 -19.94 -2.23
C ARG A 111 -12.92 -18.74 -1.92
N ALA A 112 -13.44 -18.11 -2.97
CA ALA A 112 -14.48 -17.10 -2.87
C ALA A 112 -15.69 -17.63 -2.08
N SER A 113 -16.40 -16.73 -1.40
CA SER A 113 -17.58 -17.05 -0.60
C SER A 113 -18.74 -16.10 -0.88
N ALA A 114 -19.95 -16.64 -0.97
CA ALA A 114 -21.17 -15.85 -1.04
C ALA A 114 -21.78 -15.70 0.35
N ILE A 115 -21.59 -14.52 0.93
CA ILE A 115 -22.27 -14.08 2.15
C ILE A 115 -22.86 -12.70 1.88
N ALA A 116 -24.05 -12.43 2.41
CA ALA A 116 -24.68 -11.12 2.29
C ALA A 116 -23.95 -10.11 3.18
N GLN A 117 -23.85 -8.84 2.74
CA GLN A 117 -23.12 -7.81 3.47
C GLN A 117 -23.60 -7.62 4.91
N ASP A 118 -24.92 -7.68 5.14
CA ASP A 118 -25.53 -7.52 6.45
C ASP A 118 -25.21 -8.67 7.42
N ALA A 119 -24.83 -9.84 6.89
CA ALA A 119 -24.31 -10.97 7.66
C ALA A 119 -22.79 -10.86 7.90
N LEU A 120 -22.05 -10.24 6.98
CA LEU A 120 -20.60 -10.02 7.12
C LEU A 120 -20.26 -8.85 8.06
N GLU A 121 -20.98 -7.74 7.99
CA GLU A 121 -20.71 -6.54 8.79
C GLU A 121 -20.70 -6.81 10.32
N PRO A 122 -21.59 -7.64 10.90
CA PRO A 122 -21.48 -8.05 12.30
C PRO A 122 -20.17 -8.78 12.63
N ILE A 123 -19.72 -9.69 11.77
CA ILE A 123 -18.46 -10.44 11.96
C ILE A 123 -17.27 -9.45 11.97
N LEU A 124 -17.29 -8.46 11.07
CA LEU A 124 -16.25 -7.43 11.03
C LEU A 124 -16.28 -6.53 12.27
N ARG A 125 -17.47 -6.16 12.77
CA ARG A 125 -17.61 -5.37 14.01
C ARG A 125 -17.05 -6.12 15.22
N GLU A 126 -17.45 -7.38 15.39
CA GLU A 126 -16.95 -8.23 16.48
C GLU A 126 -15.43 -8.37 16.40
N ARG A 127 -14.89 -8.58 15.19
CA ARG A 127 -13.43 -8.69 15.02
C ARG A 127 -12.70 -7.39 15.30
N ALA A 128 -13.22 -6.25 14.83
CA ALA A 128 -12.62 -4.95 15.07
C ALA A 128 -12.59 -4.61 16.57
N ASP A 129 -13.70 -4.86 17.28
CA ASP A 129 -13.80 -4.69 18.74
C ASP A 129 -12.81 -5.60 19.49
N ALA A 130 -12.75 -6.89 19.12
CA ALA A 130 -11.80 -7.85 19.69
C ALA A 130 -10.32 -7.50 19.44
N LEU A 131 -10.02 -6.72 18.39
CA LEU A 131 -8.69 -6.20 18.09
C LEU A 131 -8.41 -4.83 18.76
N GLY A 132 -9.40 -4.24 19.44
CA GLY A 132 -9.26 -2.98 20.17
C GLY A 132 -9.63 -1.71 19.40
N ALA A 133 -10.34 -1.82 18.28
CA ALA A 133 -10.89 -0.65 17.58
C ALA A 133 -12.08 -0.05 18.35
N ASP A 134 -12.13 1.27 18.46
CA ASP A 134 -13.25 1.99 19.07
C ASP A 134 -14.34 2.29 18.03
N LEU A 135 -15.48 1.59 18.13
CA LEU A 135 -16.59 1.71 17.17
C LEU A 135 -17.74 2.56 17.74
N ARG A 136 -17.92 3.76 17.18
CA ARG A 136 -18.93 4.74 17.62
C ARG A 136 -20.09 4.84 16.63
N LEU A 137 -21.10 4.00 16.83
CA LEU A 137 -22.35 4.04 16.07
C LEU A 137 -23.23 5.24 16.50
N GLY A 138 -24.12 5.70 15.62
CA GLY A 138 -24.91 6.91 15.83
C GLY A 138 -24.09 8.21 15.92
N SER A 139 -22.84 8.22 15.44
CA SER A 139 -21.94 9.37 15.44
C SER A 139 -21.70 9.86 14.01
N GLU A 140 -22.00 11.13 13.74
CA GLU A 140 -21.91 11.74 12.41
C GLU A 140 -20.80 12.78 12.35
N LEU A 141 -19.94 12.69 11.32
CA LEU A 141 -18.97 13.74 11.03
C LEU A 141 -19.70 15.01 10.59
N VAL A 142 -19.44 16.13 11.28
CA VAL A 142 -19.98 17.45 10.92
C VAL A 142 -19.00 18.20 10.03
N SER A 143 -17.74 18.24 10.45
CA SER A 143 -16.66 18.95 9.75
C SER A 143 -15.30 18.40 10.19
N PHE A 144 -14.25 18.66 9.42
CA PHE A 144 -12.88 18.43 9.84
C PHE A 144 -11.94 19.48 9.27
N VAL A 145 -10.74 19.57 9.83
CA VAL A 145 -9.65 20.42 9.36
C VAL A 145 -8.35 19.61 9.40
N ASP A 146 -7.65 19.53 8.28
CA ASP A 146 -6.25 19.09 8.22
C ASP A 146 -5.34 20.29 8.53
N ASN A 147 -4.53 20.19 9.57
CA ASN A 147 -3.62 21.24 10.00
C ASN A 147 -2.14 20.96 9.65
N GLY A 148 -1.87 19.92 8.86
CA GLY A 148 -0.52 19.47 8.47
C GLY A 148 0.16 18.59 9.52
N GLY A 149 -0.17 18.75 10.80
CA GLY A 149 0.27 17.89 11.91
C GLY A 149 -0.70 16.75 12.25
N GLY A 150 -1.98 16.90 11.91
CA GLY A 150 -3.06 15.97 12.18
C GLY A 150 -4.40 16.48 11.63
N VAL A 151 -5.45 15.70 11.82
CA VAL A 151 -6.83 16.01 11.44
C VAL A 151 -7.68 16.22 12.70
N THR A 152 -8.29 17.39 12.81
CA THR A 152 -9.31 17.68 13.81
C THR A 152 -10.68 17.46 13.23
N ALA A 153 -11.48 16.57 13.82
CA ALA A 153 -12.87 16.31 13.43
C ALA A 153 -13.85 16.77 14.50
N THR A 154 -14.93 17.42 14.06
CA THR A 154 -16.13 17.69 14.87
C THR A 154 -17.16 16.61 14.59
N VAL A 155 -17.58 15.90 15.63
CA VAL A 155 -18.50 14.77 15.54
C VAL A 155 -19.74 15.05 16.36
N ARG A 156 -20.92 14.77 15.78
CA ARG A 156 -22.22 14.92 16.45
C ARG A 156 -22.78 13.56 16.82
N ARG A 157 -23.16 13.38 18.09
CA ARG A 157 -23.95 12.23 18.54
C ARG A 157 -25.40 12.45 18.11
N ARG A 158 -25.97 11.49 17.39
CA ARG A 158 -27.35 11.61 16.89
C ARG A 158 -28.42 11.39 17.97
N VAL A 159 -28.06 10.72 19.07
CA VAL A 159 -28.99 10.44 20.17
C VAL A 159 -29.43 11.70 20.92
N ASP A 160 -28.52 12.66 21.11
CA ASP A 160 -28.77 13.88 21.91
C ASP A 160 -28.37 15.18 21.18
N GLY A 161 -27.78 15.08 20.00
CA GLY A 161 -27.31 16.23 19.21
C GLY A 161 -26.03 16.86 19.73
N SER A 162 -25.40 16.31 20.77
CA SER A 162 -24.17 16.87 21.34
C SER A 162 -23.00 16.72 20.38
N GLU A 163 -22.14 17.74 20.35
CA GLU A 163 -20.93 17.75 19.54
C GLU A 163 -19.68 17.58 20.40
N TYR A 164 -18.72 16.83 19.89
CA TYR A 164 -17.42 16.61 20.51
C TYR A 164 -16.32 16.56 19.45
N ARG A 165 -15.07 16.61 19.90
CA ARG A 165 -13.89 16.71 19.05
C ARG A 165 -13.07 15.43 19.10
N ILE A 166 -12.54 15.01 17.96
CA ILE A 166 -11.53 13.95 17.83
C ILE A 166 -10.34 14.55 17.09
N ASP A 167 -9.13 14.36 17.61
CA ASP A 167 -7.89 14.84 17.00
C ASP A 167 -7.04 13.63 16.59
N ALA A 168 -7.06 13.28 15.30
CA ALA A 168 -6.37 12.09 14.79
C ALA A 168 -5.14 12.43 13.95
N ASP A 169 -4.22 11.48 13.73
CA ASP A 169 -3.10 11.70 12.82
C ASP A 169 -3.54 11.65 11.34
N TYR A 170 -4.51 10.79 11.04
CA TYR A 170 -5.06 10.55 9.70
C TYR A 170 -6.57 10.36 9.71
N LEU A 171 -7.22 10.77 8.62
CA LEU A 171 -8.64 10.52 8.37
C LEU A 171 -8.80 9.58 7.17
N ILE A 172 -9.61 8.54 7.35
CA ILE A 172 -9.96 7.57 6.29
C ILE A 172 -11.44 7.77 5.93
N ALA A 173 -11.67 8.30 4.73
CA ALA A 173 -12.98 8.57 4.18
C ALA A 173 -13.56 7.29 3.55
N ALA A 174 -14.39 6.60 4.32
CA ALA A 174 -15.20 5.46 3.90
C ALA A 174 -16.69 5.84 3.83
N ASP A 175 -16.99 7.11 3.56
CA ASP A 175 -18.33 7.73 3.64
C ASP A 175 -19.18 7.54 2.38
N GLY A 176 -18.70 6.76 1.41
CA GLY A 176 -19.45 6.24 0.28
C GLY A 176 -19.47 7.12 -0.96
N ALA A 177 -20.33 6.76 -1.91
CA ALA A 177 -20.48 7.36 -3.24
C ALA A 177 -20.50 8.91 -3.23
N ASP A 178 -21.35 9.48 -2.38
CA ASP A 178 -21.57 10.92 -2.23
C ASP A 178 -20.64 11.55 -1.19
N SER A 179 -19.40 11.02 -1.09
CA SER A 179 -18.41 11.42 -0.11
C SER A 179 -18.31 12.94 0.03
N LYS A 180 -18.78 13.45 1.17
CA LYS A 180 -18.67 14.88 1.52
C LYS A 180 -17.23 15.23 1.81
N ILE A 181 -16.47 14.25 2.31
CA ILE A 181 -15.06 14.40 2.66
C ILE A 181 -14.24 14.61 1.39
N ARG A 182 -14.37 13.75 0.38
CA ARG A 182 -13.71 13.92 -0.94
C ARG A 182 -13.99 15.30 -1.52
N ASN A 183 -15.25 15.72 -1.53
CA ASN A 183 -15.64 17.02 -2.08
C ASN A 183 -15.03 18.19 -1.27
N SER A 184 -14.93 18.07 0.06
CA SER A 184 -14.37 19.11 0.93
C SER A 184 -12.86 19.31 0.77
N VAL A 185 -12.11 18.26 0.40
CA VAL A 185 -10.68 18.35 0.08
C VAL A 185 -10.41 18.67 -1.40
N GLY A 186 -11.46 18.94 -2.18
CA GLY A 186 -11.33 19.36 -3.58
C GLY A 186 -10.89 18.26 -4.55
N ILE A 187 -11.07 16.98 -4.21
CA ILE A 187 -10.73 15.87 -5.11
C ILE A 187 -11.90 15.62 -6.08
N GLY A 188 -11.62 15.75 -7.38
CA GLY A 188 -12.55 15.46 -8.47
C GLY A 188 -12.71 13.95 -8.74
N ARG A 189 -13.50 13.64 -9.77
CA ARG A 189 -13.71 12.27 -10.25
C ARG A 189 -13.76 12.24 -11.77
N THR A 190 -13.16 11.20 -12.35
CA THR A 190 -13.13 10.92 -13.79
C THR A 190 -13.68 9.52 -14.07
N GLY A 191 -14.28 9.29 -15.24
CA GLY A 191 -14.84 7.99 -15.62
C GLY A 191 -15.99 8.12 -16.62
N ARG A 192 -16.84 7.10 -16.72
CA ARG A 192 -18.03 7.14 -17.59
C ARG A 192 -19.19 7.95 -17.00
N GLY A 193 -19.14 8.29 -15.71
CA GLY A 193 -20.19 9.06 -15.06
C GLY A 193 -21.42 8.23 -14.70
N LEU A 194 -22.59 8.88 -14.68
CA LEU A 194 -23.87 8.23 -14.40
C LEU A 194 -24.31 7.39 -15.61
N LEU A 195 -24.52 6.10 -15.41
CA LEU A 195 -24.97 5.16 -16.44
C LEU A 195 -26.50 5.02 -16.45
N SER A 196 -27.10 4.81 -15.27
CA SER A 196 -28.53 4.67 -15.10
C SER A 196 -28.97 4.92 -13.66
N VAL A 197 -30.26 5.17 -13.47
CA VAL A 197 -30.89 5.16 -12.15
C VAL A 197 -31.83 3.97 -12.09
N GLN A 198 -31.74 3.19 -11.02
CA GLN A 198 -32.50 1.96 -10.83
C GLN A 198 -33.22 1.96 -9.48
N ARG A 199 -34.33 1.22 -9.44
CA ARG A 199 -35.08 0.93 -8.21
C ARG A 199 -34.94 -0.54 -7.85
N SER A 200 -34.87 -0.84 -6.56
CA SER A 200 -34.91 -2.21 -6.06
C SER A 200 -36.04 -2.40 -5.06
N ILE A 201 -36.61 -3.60 -5.04
CA ILE A 201 -37.57 -4.05 -4.03
C ILE A 201 -36.97 -5.29 -3.37
N LEU A 202 -36.65 -5.19 -2.09
CA LEU A 202 -36.23 -6.32 -1.26
C LEU A 202 -37.46 -6.89 -0.55
N PHE A 203 -37.69 -8.18 -0.71
CA PHE A 203 -38.82 -8.90 -0.15
C PHE A 203 -38.43 -10.31 0.30
N ARG A 204 -39.25 -10.92 1.15
CA ARG A 204 -39.13 -12.31 1.57
C ARG A 204 -40.24 -13.14 0.94
N ALA A 205 -39.83 -14.24 0.30
CA ALA A 205 -40.71 -15.22 -0.34
C ALA A 205 -39.98 -16.59 -0.42
N PRO A 206 -39.95 -17.37 0.68
CA PRO A 206 -39.24 -18.65 0.75
C PRO A 206 -39.75 -19.68 -0.28
N GLU A 207 -40.99 -19.57 -0.72
CA GLU A 207 -41.61 -20.42 -1.74
C GLU A 207 -40.85 -20.37 -3.08
N LEU A 208 -40.10 -19.29 -3.35
CA LEU A 208 -39.30 -19.16 -4.56
C LEU A 208 -37.98 -19.96 -4.50
N GLU A 209 -37.54 -20.42 -3.33
CA GLU A 209 -36.27 -21.16 -3.22
C GLU A 209 -36.27 -22.47 -4.00
N GLN A 210 -37.46 -23.00 -4.32
CA GLN A 210 -37.60 -24.17 -5.18
C GLN A 210 -37.00 -23.98 -6.60
N TYR A 211 -36.84 -22.75 -7.07
CA TYR A 211 -36.22 -22.42 -8.36
C TYR A 211 -34.69 -22.37 -8.30
N LEU A 212 -34.10 -22.48 -7.10
CA LEU A 212 -32.64 -22.47 -6.91
C LEU A 212 -32.02 -23.87 -7.06
N ARG A 213 -32.83 -24.94 -7.18
CA ARG A 213 -32.39 -26.35 -7.11
C ARG A 213 -31.31 -26.74 -8.13
N HIS A 214 -31.17 -26.00 -9.23
CA HIS A 214 -30.18 -26.24 -10.29
C HIS A 214 -29.02 -25.22 -10.29
N GLY A 215 -28.81 -24.50 -9.17
CA GLY A 215 -27.72 -23.54 -8.99
C GLY A 215 -27.97 -22.16 -9.59
N ILE A 216 -29.21 -21.87 -10.01
CA ILE A 216 -29.60 -20.59 -10.61
C ILE A 216 -29.98 -19.63 -9.48
N VAL A 217 -29.30 -18.50 -9.41
CA VAL A 217 -29.46 -17.50 -8.34
C VAL A 217 -29.82 -16.10 -8.87
N GLN A 218 -29.91 -15.98 -10.20
CA GLN A 218 -30.18 -14.74 -10.92
C GLN A 218 -31.02 -15.01 -12.15
N PHE A 219 -32.02 -14.16 -12.35
CA PHE A 219 -33.01 -14.26 -13.39
C PHE A 219 -33.13 -12.92 -14.13
N GLU A 220 -32.90 -12.96 -15.43
CA GLU A 220 -33.24 -11.87 -16.34
C GLU A 220 -34.68 -12.08 -16.79
N ILE A 221 -35.57 -11.22 -16.31
CA ILE A 221 -36.99 -11.26 -16.63
C ILE A 221 -37.24 -10.46 -17.90
N GLU A 222 -37.76 -11.10 -18.93
CA GLU A 222 -38.06 -10.50 -20.24
C GLU A 222 -39.52 -10.76 -20.60
N GLN A 223 -40.35 -9.71 -20.56
CA GLN A 223 -41.77 -9.75 -20.91
C GLN A 223 -42.13 -8.55 -21.79
N PRO A 224 -43.22 -8.63 -22.59
CA PRO A 224 -43.71 -7.47 -23.33
C PRO A 224 -43.95 -6.25 -22.42
N GLY A 225 -43.15 -5.20 -22.62
CA GLY A 225 -43.22 -3.95 -21.85
C GLY A 225 -42.76 -4.06 -20.39
N PHE A 226 -42.01 -5.10 -20.03
CA PHE A 226 -41.46 -5.25 -18.69
C PHE A 226 -40.18 -6.08 -18.68
N ASP A 227 -39.07 -5.40 -18.35
CA ASP A 227 -37.77 -6.01 -18.12
C ASP A 227 -37.33 -5.77 -16.68
N ALA A 228 -36.90 -6.82 -16.00
CA ALA A 228 -36.43 -6.73 -14.63
C ALA A 228 -35.31 -7.73 -14.37
N PHE A 229 -34.61 -7.54 -13.26
CA PHE A 229 -33.59 -8.47 -12.81
C PHE A 229 -33.93 -8.95 -11.41
N LEU A 230 -34.06 -10.26 -11.24
CA LEU A 230 -34.43 -10.88 -9.98
C LEU A 230 -33.26 -11.72 -9.44
N THR A 231 -32.89 -11.50 -8.18
CA THR A 231 -31.82 -12.26 -7.51
C THR A 231 -32.17 -12.55 -6.06
N THR A 232 -31.34 -13.35 -5.38
CA THR A 232 -31.58 -13.84 -4.02
C THR A 232 -30.32 -13.81 -3.17
N TYR A 233 -30.51 -13.72 -1.85
CA TYR A 233 -29.47 -13.96 -0.84
C TYR A 233 -29.43 -15.42 -0.34
N SER A 234 -30.27 -16.30 -0.91
CA SER A 234 -30.35 -17.73 -0.56
C SER A 234 -30.70 -17.99 0.92
N ASP A 235 -31.55 -17.12 1.49
CA ASP A 235 -32.06 -17.18 2.87
C ASP A 235 -33.55 -16.75 2.96
N GLY A 236 -34.29 -17.00 1.88
CA GLY A 236 -35.67 -16.58 1.67
C GLY A 236 -35.84 -15.13 1.20
N ARG A 237 -34.77 -14.31 1.20
CA ARG A 237 -34.81 -12.93 0.70
C ARG A 237 -34.48 -12.83 -0.78
N TRP A 238 -35.22 -11.97 -1.47
CA TRP A 238 -35.15 -11.73 -2.90
C TRP A 238 -35.13 -10.25 -3.21
N VAL A 239 -34.40 -9.87 -4.27
CA VAL A 239 -34.31 -8.50 -4.76
C VAL A 239 -34.78 -8.47 -6.21
N LEU A 240 -35.83 -7.70 -6.46
CA LEU A 240 -36.25 -7.34 -7.81
C LEU A 240 -35.69 -5.96 -8.14
N MET A 241 -34.84 -5.88 -9.15
CA MET A 241 -34.27 -4.64 -9.67
C MET A 241 -35.01 -4.21 -10.94
N LEU A 242 -35.38 -2.94 -10.99
CA LEU A 242 -36.16 -2.30 -12.03
C LEU A 242 -35.29 -1.23 -12.71
N LYS A 243 -35.37 -1.16 -14.04
CA LYS A 243 -34.55 -0.28 -14.88
C LYS A 243 -35.11 1.15 -15.00
N ASP A 244 -35.95 1.56 -14.06
CA ASP A 244 -36.58 2.88 -14.02
C ASP A 244 -36.36 3.58 -12.67
N ASP A 245 -36.70 4.87 -12.61
CA ASP A 245 -36.68 5.68 -11.38
C ASP A 245 -38.12 6.03 -10.93
N VAL A 246 -39.01 5.05 -10.93
CA VAL A 246 -40.41 5.24 -10.51
C VAL A 246 -40.62 4.75 -9.08
N ASP A 247 -41.08 5.66 -8.21
CA ASP A 247 -41.52 5.30 -6.87
C ASP A 247 -42.89 4.62 -6.92
N ARG A 248 -43.08 3.61 -6.07
CA ARG A 248 -44.22 2.70 -6.14
C ARG A 248 -44.81 2.44 -4.77
N THR A 249 -46.12 2.43 -4.70
CA THR A 249 -46.88 1.98 -3.53
C THR A 249 -46.64 0.49 -3.26
N GLU A 250 -46.88 0.04 -2.03
CA GLU A 250 -46.68 -1.38 -1.69
C GLU A 250 -47.54 -2.33 -2.56
N ASP A 251 -48.75 -1.92 -2.94
CA ASP A 251 -49.62 -2.74 -3.78
C ASP A 251 -49.06 -2.89 -5.21
N GLU A 252 -48.50 -1.82 -5.77
CA GLU A 252 -47.78 -1.85 -7.05
C GLU A 252 -46.52 -2.71 -6.96
N GLN A 253 -45.77 -2.62 -5.86
CA GLN A 253 -44.59 -3.46 -5.62
C GLN A 253 -44.98 -4.94 -5.60
N ARG A 254 -46.02 -5.32 -4.85
CA ARG A 254 -46.53 -6.70 -4.81
C ARG A 254 -47.01 -7.16 -6.18
N SER A 255 -47.74 -6.31 -6.92
CA SER A 255 -48.21 -6.62 -8.27
C SER A 255 -47.05 -6.93 -9.23
N ILE A 256 -46.00 -6.11 -9.20
CA ILE A 256 -44.82 -6.29 -10.06
C ILE A 256 -44.02 -7.54 -9.66
N ILE A 257 -43.87 -7.84 -8.37
CA ILE A 257 -43.24 -9.09 -7.91
C ILE A 257 -44.02 -10.31 -8.42
N ARG A 258 -45.36 -10.29 -8.33
CA ARG A 258 -46.21 -11.38 -8.86
C ARG A 258 -46.07 -11.50 -10.37
N ARG A 259 -45.99 -10.37 -11.10
CA ARG A 259 -45.72 -10.36 -12.55
C ARG A 259 -44.36 -10.99 -12.89
N ALA A 260 -43.31 -10.63 -12.16
CA ALA A 260 -41.96 -11.14 -12.40
C ALA A 260 -41.82 -12.64 -12.08
N THR A 261 -42.50 -13.10 -11.03
CA THR A 261 -42.48 -14.52 -10.64
C THR A 261 -43.49 -15.37 -11.41
N GLY A 262 -44.57 -14.76 -11.91
CA GLY A 262 -45.71 -15.41 -12.55
C GLY A 262 -46.67 -16.08 -11.56
N ILE A 263 -46.59 -15.76 -10.27
CA ILE A 263 -47.35 -16.42 -9.19
C ILE A 263 -48.33 -15.43 -8.56
N ASP A 264 -49.62 -15.52 -8.93
CA ASP A 264 -50.66 -14.58 -8.50
C ASP A 264 -50.86 -14.54 -6.97
N ASN A 265 -50.82 -15.71 -6.31
CA ASN A 265 -51.08 -15.85 -4.87
C ASN A 265 -49.79 -16.02 -4.05
N LEU A 266 -48.67 -15.48 -4.51
CA LEU A 266 -47.40 -15.56 -3.78
C LEU A 266 -47.50 -14.81 -2.42
N PRO A 267 -47.20 -15.48 -1.29
CA PRO A 267 -46.98 -14.79 -0.02
C PRO A 267 -45.74 -13.90 -0.13
N ILE A 268 -45.91 -12.59 0.04
CA ILE A 268 -44.83 -11.60 -0.09
C ILE A 268 -44.79 -10.74 1.17
N GLU A 269 -43.67 -10.80 1.88
CA GLU A 269 -43.32 -9.83 2.91
C GLU A 269 -42.38 -8.79 2.30
N LEU A 270 -42.84 -7.55 2.15
CA LEU A 270 -41.99 -6.44 1.69
C LEU A 270 -41.08 -6.00 2.85
N ILE A 271 -39.78 -5.85 2.56
CA ILE A 271 -38.79 -5.47 3.57
C ILE A 271 -38.40 -4.00 3.39
N THR A 272 -37.91 -3.61 2.22
CA THR A 272 -37.52 -2.22 1.90
C THR A 272 -37.37 -2.03 0.40
N THR A 273 -37.34 -0.79 -0.04
CA THR A 273 -36.93 -0.40 -1.40
C THR A 273 -35.56 0.27 -1.39
N GLY A 274 -34.93 0.35 -2.55
CA GLY A 274 -33.70 1.09 -2.79
C GLY A 274 -33.81 1.94 -4.06
N ARG A 275 -33.17 3.11 -4.05
CA ARG A 275 -32.85 3.88 -5.27
C ARG A 275 -31.35 3.88 -5.43
N TRP A 276 -30.88 3.58 -6.62
CA TRP A 276 -29.45 3.53 -6.88
C TRP A 276 -29.07 4.24 -8.18
N GLU A 277 -28.12 5.16 -8.05
CA GLU A 277 -27.44 5.79 -9.18
C GLU A 277 -26.23 4.95 -9.57
N LEU A 278 -26.40 4.17 -10.63
CA LEU A 278 -25.34 3.35 -11.16
C LEU A 278 -24.33 4.24 -11.87
N SER A 279 -23.19 4.47 -11.24
CA SER A 279 -22.13 5.34 -11.76
C SER A 279 -20.81 4.59 -11.88
N ALA A 280 -19.98 5.02 -12.84
CA ALA A 280 -18.61 4.56 -13.01
C ALA A 280 -17.65 5.75 -12.96
N LEU A 281 -17.07 5.96 -11.78
CA LEU A 281 -16.27 7.14 -11.45
C LEU A 281 -15.10 6.73 -10.55
N ILE A 282 -13.92 7.28 -10.79
CA ILE A 282 -12.71 7.09 -10.00
C ILE A 282 -12.22 8.48 -9.57
N ALA A 283 -11.89 8.64 -8.29
CA ALA A 283 -11.31 9.87 -7.76
C ALA A 283 -9.95 10.15 -8.42
N ASP A 284 -9.69 11.42 -8.73
CA ASP A 284 -8.46 11.81 -9.44
C ASP A 284 -7.20 11.54 -8.59
N HIS A 285 -7.38 11.57 -7.26
CA HIS A 285 -6.39 11.18 -6.26
C HIS A 285 -7.08 10.39 -5.14
N PHE A 286 -6.40 9.39 -4.59
CA PHE A 286 -6.89 8.61 -3.45
C PHE A 286 -6.44 9.17 -2.09
N ALA A 287 -5.60 10.20 -2.09
CA ALA A 287 -5.15 10.89 -0.89
C ALA A 287 -4.97 12.40 -1.13
N CYS A 288 -5.18 13.20 -0.08
CA CYS A 288 -4.81 14.61 -0.02
C CYS A 288 -4.41 14.96 1.42
N GLY A 289 -3.15 15.36 1.62
CA GLY A 289 -2.62 15.60 2.96
C GLY A 289 -2.76 14.34 3.82
N ARG A 290 -3.47 14.47 4.94
CA ARG A 290 -3.72 13.38 5.90
C ARG A 290 -5.07 12.67 5.70
N VAL A 291 -5.75 12.93 4.58
CA VAL A 291 -7.04 12.35 4.22
C VAL A 291 -6.86 11.30 3.13
N PHE A 292 -7.34 10.08 3.39
CA PHE A 292 -7.32 8.95 2.45
C PHE A 292 -8.74 8.56 2.06
N LEU A 293 -9.01 8.44 0.76
CA LEU A 293 -10.30 7.98 0.23
C LEU A 293 -10.26 6.47 0.01
N VAL A 294 -11.31 5.74 0.41
CA VAL A 294 -11.37 4.28 0.24
C VAL A 294 -12.75 3.83 -0.24
N GLY A 295 -12.82 2.68 -0.94
CA GLY A 295 -14.08 2.12 -1.43
C GLY A 295 -14.86 3.11 -2.30
N ASP A 296 -16.19 3.16 -2.15
CA ASP A 296 -17.07 4.03 -2.96
C ASP A 296 -16.75 5.54 -2.87
N ALA A 297 -16.04 5.98 -1.83
CA ALA A 297 -15.55 7.37 -1.76
C ALA A 297 -14.45 7.63 -2.80
N ALA A 298 -13.62 6.62 -3.08
CA ALA A 298 -12.51 6.66 -4.03
C ALA A 298 -12.90 6.15 -5.42
N HIS A 299 -13.74 5.12 -5.54
CA HIS A 299 -14.15 4.55 -6.81
C HIS A 299 -15.55 3.96 -6.75
N GLN A 300 -16.38 4.32 -7.71
CA GLN A 300 -17.68 3.70 -7.96
C GLN A 300 -17.51 2.75 -9.14
N LEU A 301 -17.51 1.46 -8.85
CA LEU A 301 -17.42 0.39 -9.85
C LEU A 301 -18.79 -0.28 -9.98
N PRO A 302 -19.48 -0.16 -11.13
CA PRO A 302 -20.76 -0.82 -11.39
C PRO A 302 -20.73 -2.33 -11.11
N PRO A 303 -21.84 -2.96 -10.67
CA PRO A 303 -21.92 -4.40 -10.47
C PRO A 303 -21.52 -5.16 -11.70
N ASN A 304 -20.64 -6.11 -11.51
CA ASN A 304 -20.18 -6.97 -12.57
C ASN A 304 -20.03 -8.38 -12.00
N ARG A 305 -19.83 -9.34 -12.90
CA ARG A 305 -19.62 -10.75 -12.54
C ARG A 305 -18.44 -10.97 -11.57
N GLY A 306 -17.43 -10.10 -11.58
CA GLY A 306 -16.27 -10.17 -10.69
C GLY A 306 -16.45 -9.45 -9.34
N GLY A 307 -17.61 -8.84 -9.06
CA GLY A 307 -17.90 -8.22 -7.76
C GLY A 307 -16.92 -7.10 -7.38
N TYR A 308 -16.43 -6.32 -8.33
CA TYR A 308 -15.25 -5.47 -8.11
C TYR A 308 -15.41 -4.39 -7.03
N GLY A 309 -16.54 -3.70 -6.90
CA GLY A 309 -16.66 -2.54 -5.98
C GLY A 309 -16.22 -2.84 -4.54
N ALA A 310 -16.97 -3.69 -3.85
CA ALA A 310 -16.69 -4.10 -2.47
C ALA A 310 -15.28 -4.69 -2.29
N ASN A 311 -14.90 -5.64 -3.17
CA ASN A 311 -13.62 -6.34 -3.06
C ASN A 311 -12.41 -5.42 -3.33
N THR A 312 -12.55 -4.41 -4.20
CA THR A 312 -11.52 -3.38 -4.39
C THR A 312 -11.38 -2.54 -3.13
N GLY A 313 -12.50 -2.07 -2.57
CA GLY A 313 -12.49 -1.26 -1.35
C GLY A 313 -11.82 -1.97 -0.16
N ILE A 314 -12.09 -3.26 0.04
CA ILE A 314 -11.44 -4.06 1.08
C ILE A 314 -9.93 -4.19 0.83
N ALA A 315 -9.52 -4.39 -0.42
CA ALA A 315 -8.10 -4.45 -0.77
C ALA A 315 -7.39 -3.09 -0.61
N ASP A 316 -8.10 -1.98 -0.81
CA ASP A 316 -7.55 -0.64 -0.59
C ASP A 316 -7.17 -0.44 0.88
N VAL A 317 -8.08 -0.76 1.80
CA VAL A 317 -7.84 -0.55 3.23
C VAL A 317 -6.81 -1.53 3.79
N HIS A 318 -6.71 -2.74 3.24
CA HIS A 318 -5.63 -3.66 3.58
C HIS A 318 -4.25 -3.13 3.14
N ASN A 319 -4.17 -2.55 1.93
CA ASN A 319 -2.94 -1.93 1.44
C ASN A 319 -2.55 -0.70 2.26
N LEU A 320 -3.52 0.11 2.69
CA LEU A 320 -3.26 1.31 3.48
C LEU A 320 -2.88 1.00 4.93
N ALA A 321 -3.51 -0.02 5.54
CA ALA A 321 -3.39 -0.28 6.97
C ALA A 321 -1.96 -0.57 7.44
N TRP A 322 -1.22 -1.42 6.71
CA TRP A 322 0.17 -1.73 7.10
C TRP A 322 1.10 -0.52 6.92
N LYS A 323 0.83 0.34 5.94
CA LYS A 323 1.61 1.57 5.69
C LYS A 323 1.41 2.56 6.83
N ILE A 324 0.15 2.76 7.25
CA ILE A 324 -0.17 3.57 8.44
C ILE A 324 0.49 2.95 9.68
N GLY A 325 0.43 1.64 9.86
CA GLY A 325 1.11 0.96 10.98
C GLY A 325 2.63 1.17 11.00
N ALA A 326 3.28 1.09 9.83
CA ALA A 326 4.71 1.31 9.71
C ALA A 326 5.12 2.76 10.01
N VAL A 327 4.32 3.74 9.56
CA VAL A 327 4.55 5.16 9.87
C VAL A 327 4.25 5.49 11.32
N HIS A 328 3.15 4.95 11.86
CA HIS A 328 2.74 5.15 13.26
C HIS A 328 3.81 4.67 14.25
N THR A 329 4.47 3.55 13.93
CA THR A 329 5.55 3.00 14.76
C THR A 329 6.91 3.65 14.51
N GLY A 330 6.99 4.68 13.65
CA GLY A 330 8.23 5.40 13.33
C GLY A 330 9.21 4.65 12.42
N ARG A 331 8.87 3.42 11.99
CA ARG A 331 9.72 2.58 11.16
C ARG A 331 9.81 3.07 9.71
N SER A 332 8.75 3.73 9.24
CA SER A 332 8.65 4.29 7.90
C SER A 332 8.39 5.78 7.94
N SER A 333 8.92 6.50 6.96
CA SER A 333 8.59 7.90 6.74
C SER A 333 7.19 8.05 6.11
N ALA A 334 6.60 9.24 6.21
CA ALA A 334 5.30 9.54 5.63
C ALA A 334 5.24 9.32 4.10
N ALA A 335 6.38 9.37 3.41
CA ALA A 335 6.47 9.09 1.97
C ALA A 335 6.01 7.68 1.59
N LEU A 336 6.00 6.73 2.54
CA LEU A 336 5.40 5.41 2.30
C LEU A 336 3.91 5.52 1.97
N LEU A 337 3.19 6.47 2.56
CA LEU A 337 1.75 6.64 2.36
C LEU A 337 1.41 7.12 0.94
N ASP A 338 2.33 7.83 0.27
CA ASP A 338 2.14 8.26 -1.12
C ASP A 338 2.00 7.07 -2.09
N THR A 339 2.58 5.93 -1.73
CA THR A 339 2.46 4.70 -2.51
C THR A 339 1.03 4.13 -2.52
N TYR A 340 0.14 4.56 -1.61
CA TYR A 340 -1.25 4.13 -1.60
C TYR A 340 -1.98 4.52 -2.90
N ASP A 341 -1.89 5.80 -3.31
CA ASP A 341 -2.48 6.26 -4.57
C ASP A 341 -1.81 5.57 -5.77
N ALA A 342 -0.47 5.51 -5.75
CA ALA A 342 0.32 4.93 -6.83
C ALA A 342 0.04 3.44 -7.06
N GLU A 343 -0.37 2.70 -6.03
CA GLU A 343 -0.68 1.27 -6.12
C GLU A 343 -2.17 1.01 -6.39
N ARG A 344 -3.07 1.73 -5.71
CA ARG A 344 -4.51 1.37 -5.67
C ARG A 344 -5.33 2.05 -6.75
N ARG A 345 -5.01 3.28 -7.13
CA ARG A 345 -5.75 4.00 -8.18
C ARG A 345 -5.61 3.34 -9.56
N PRO A 346 -4.42 2.86 -9.99
CA PRO A 346 -4.30 2.11 -11.23
C PRO A 346 -5.10 0.80 -11.24
N VAL A 347 -5.21 0.10 -10.10
CA VAL A 347 -6.03 -1.11 -9.98
C VAL A 347 -7.52 -0.80 -10.14
N ALA A 348 -7.99 0.32 -9.58
CA ALA A 348 -9.36 0.78 -9.77
C ALA A 348 -9.63 1.08 -11.26
N TRP A 349 -8.69 1.72 -11.96
CA TRP A 349 -8.78 1.96 -13.41
C TRP A 349 -8.79 0.68 -14.23
N LEU A 350 -7.89 -0.27 -13.95
CA LEU A 350 -7.87 -1.57 -14.61
C LEU A 350 -9.21 -2.30 -14.46
N ARG A 351 -9.78 -2.29 -13.25
CA ARG A 351 -11.10 -2.89 -12.99
C ARG A 351 -12.21 -2.14 -13.73
N HIS A 352 -12.17 -0.82 -13.76
CA HIS A 352 -13.10 -0.01 -14.53
C HIS A 352 -13.06 -0.36 -16.02
N GLU A 353 -11.88 -0.40 -16.63
CA GLU A 353 -11.71 -0.76 -18.04
C GLU A 353 -12.23 -2.17 -18.35
N GLN A 354 -11.93 -3.15 -17.49
CA GLN A 354 -12.40 -4.52 -17.66
C GLN A 354 -13.92 -4.67 -17.49
N ILE A 355 -14.59 -3.81 -16.71
CA ILE A 355 -16.06 -3.77 -16.64
C ILE A 355 -16.63 -3.43 -18.02
N PHE A 356 -16.09 -2.41 -18.68
CA PHE A 356 -16.59 -1.93 -19.97
C PHE A 356 -16.09 -2.72 -21.19
N ALA A 357 -15.01 -3.50 -21.05
CA ALA A 357 -14.56 -4.44 -22.08
C ALA A 357 -15.49 -5.66 -22.21
N ARG A 358 -16.24 -6.00 -21.15
CA ARG A 358 -17.08 -7.20 -21.09
C ARG A 358 -18.50 -6.97 -21.61
N ALA A 359 -19.15 -8.06 -22.02
CA ALA A 359 -20.45 -8.04 -22.68
C ALA A 359 -21.55 -7.36 -21.85
N ASP A 360 -21.53 -7.53 -20.52
CA ASP A 360 -22.56 -7.03 -19.59
C ASP A 360 -22.77 -5.51 -19.67
N TYR A 361 -21.75 -4.73 -20.08
CA TYR A 361 -21.81 -3.27 -20.16
C TYR A 361 -21.74 -2.72 -21.58
N LYS A 362 -21.73 -3.56 -22.62
CA LYS A 362 -21.72 -3.10 -24.02
C LYS A 362 -22.87 -2.15 -24.36
N ALA A 363 -24.04 -2.33 -23.73
CA ALA A 363 -25.21 -1.47 -23.95
C ALA A 363 -25.05 -0.05 -23.38
N TYR A 364 -24.09 0.20 -22.49
CA TYR A 364 -23.82 1.50 -21.85
C TYR A 364 -22.64 2.23 -22.51
N VAL A 365 -22.19 1.78 -23.68
CA VAL A 365 -21.00 2.28 -24.35
C VAL A 365 -21.38 2.75 -25.75
N ASP A 366 -21.32 4.06 -26.00
CA ASP A 366 -21.64 4.68 -27.31
C ASP A 366 -20.60 4.37 -28.41
N THR A 367 -19.39 3.97 -28.02
CA THR A 367 -18.30 3.63 -28.93
C THR A 367 -17.75 2.27 -28.52
N PRO A 368 -17.92 1.19 -29.30
CA PRO A 368 -17.42 -0.12 -28.91
C PRO A 368 -15.95 0.03 -28.54
N THR A 369 -15.60 -0.25 -27.28
CA THR A 369 -14.21 -0.38 -26.85
C THR A 369 -13.67 -1.64 -27.52
N SER A 370 -13.37 -1.54 -28.81
CA SER A 370 -12.92 -2.65 -29.65
C SER A 370 -11.51 -3.12 -29.29
N ASP A 371 -10.76 -2.32 -28.54
CA ASP A 371 -9.31 -2.49 -28.42
C ASP A 371 -8.84 -2.93 -27.03
N VAL A 372 -9.73 -3.01 -26.03
CA VAL A 372 -9.36 -3.48 -24.68
C VAL A 372 -9.45 -5.00 -24.61
N ALA A 373 -8.30 -5.67 -24.50
CA ALA A 373 -8.25 -7.11 -24.31
C ALA A 373 -8.93 -7.51 -22.98
N ILE A 374 -9.79 -8.53 -23.03
CA ILE A 374 -10.40 -9.09 -21.83
C ILE A 374 -9.32 -9.89 -21.09
N ILE A 375 -9.06 -9.49 -19.86
CA ILE A 375 -8.13 -10.17 -18.96
C ILE A 375 -8.87 -11.29 -18.23
N ASP A 376 -8.20 -12.41 -18.05
CA ASP A 376 -8.66 -13.58 -17.30
C ASP A 376 -9.09 -13.22 -15.86
N ASP A 377 -10.12 -13.91 -15.34
CA ASP A 377 -10.69 -13.62 -14.02
C ASP A 377 -9.68 -13.87 -12.88
N ILE A 378 -8.85 -14.92 -12.97
CA ILE A 378 -7.83 -15.24 -11.96
C ILE A 378 -6.73 -14.17 -12.00
N ALA A 379 -6.30 -13.75 -13.18
CA ALA A 379 -5.36 -12.64 -13.34
C ALA A 379 -5.92 -11.33 -12.75
N MET A 380 -7.16 -10.99 -13.08
CA MET A 380 -7.86 -9.82 -12.55
C MET A 380 -8.07 -9.86 -11.06
N GLU A 381 -8.09 -11.02 -10.43
CA GLU A 381 -8.33 -11.14 -9.01
C GLU A 381 -7.03 -11.21 -8.20
N LEU A 382 -6.10 -12.08 -8.61
CA LEU A 382 -4.93 -12.49 -7.82
C LEU A 382 -3.59 -12.02 -8.41
N GLY A 383 -3.59 -11.40 -9.59
CA GLY A 383 -2.39 -11.17 -10.37
C GLY A 383 -2.21 -9.76 -10.91
N GLN A 384 -2.83 -8.75 -10.29
CA GLN A 384 -2.63 -7.35 -10.63
C GLN A 384 -1.18 -6.91 -10.29
N LEU A 385 -0.60 -6.05 -11.12
CA LEU A 385 0.74 -5.48 -10.93
C LEU A 385 0.69 -4.09 -10.27
N TYR A 386 1.43 -3.92 -9.16
CA TYR A 386 1.81 -2.62 -8.62
C TYR A 386 3.06 -2.12 -9.34
N ARG A 387 2.83 -1.41 -10.45
CA ARG A 387 3.89 -1.00 -11.37
C ARG A 387 4.96 -0.11 -10.72
N CYS A 388 4.61 0.69 -9.71
CA CYS A 388 5.56 1.53 -8.96
C CYS A 388 6.56 0.73 -8.11
N VAL A 389 6.35 -0.58 -7.94
CA VAL A 389 7.25 -1.51 -7.23
C VAL A 389 8.08 -2.34 -8.21
N ALA A 390 7.67 -2.42 -9.48
CA ALA A 390 8.42 -3.15 -10.50
C ALA A 390 9.77 -2.48 -10.80
N PRO A 391 10.81 -3.25 -11.16
CA PRO A 391 12.09 -2.68 -11.57
C PRO A 391 11.91 -1.70 -12.73
N ALA A 392 12.46 -0.48 -12.59
CA ALA A 392 12.18 0.63 -13.52
C ALA A 392 12.55 0.35 -14.98
N ASP A 393 13.52 -0.54 -15.22
CA ASP A 393 13.99 -0.97 -16.53
C ASP A 393 13.01 -1.90 -17.26
N THR A 394 12.15 -2.61 -16.53
CA THR A 394 11.17 -3.57 -17.08
C THR A 394 9.73 -3.14 -16.84
N ALA A 395 9.51 -2.17 -15.95
CA ALA A 395 8.20 -1.72 -15.54
C ALA A 395 7.32 -1.20 -16.68
N GLY A 396 7.87 -0.74 -17.81
CA GLY A 396 7.07 -0.28 -18.96
C GLY A 396 6.44 -1.40 -19.79
N ASP A 397 7.09 -2.57 -19.83
CA ASP A 397 6.74 -3.65 -20.78
C ASP A 397 5.86 -4.74 -20.15
N LEU A 398 5.69 -4.72 -18.84
CA LEU A 398 4.88 -5.72 -18.13
C LEU A 398 3.38 -5.46 -18.34
N PRO A 399 2.56 -6.50 -18.55
CA PRO A 399 1.11 -6.37 -18.58
C PRO A 399 0.56 -5.93 -17.22
N ASP A 400 -0.66 -5.39 -17.18
CA ASP A 400 -1.29 -4.94 -15.93
C ASP A 400 -1.71 -6.09 -15.00
N ALA A 401 -2.01 -7.26 -15.58
CA ALA A 401 -2.35 -8.47 -14.84
C ALA A 401 -2.05 -9.74 -15.63
N LEU A 402 -1.59 -10.79 -14.94
CA LEU A 402 -1.42 -12.17 -15.43
C LEU A 402 -1.83 -13.16 -14.34
N GLN A 403 -2.02 -14.44 -14.66
CA GLN A 403 -2.27 -15.45 -13.63
C GLN A 403 -1.03 -15.59 -12.72
N PRO A 404 -1.21 -15.93 -11.43
CA PRO A 404 -0.11 -15.96 -10.45
C PRO A 404 1.12 -16.78 -10.87
N GLN A 405 0.93 -17.90 -11.57
CA GLN A 405 2.02 -18.77 -12.04
C GLN A 405 2.80 -18.19 -13.22
N GLU A 406 2.22 -17.25 -13.97
CA GLU A 406 2.88 -16.59 -15.10
C GLU A 406 3.84 -15.50 -14.61
N TRP A 407 3.60 -14.95 -13.43
CA TRP A 407 4.44 -13.90 -12.84
C TRP A 407 5.79 -14.41 -12.34
N ALA A 408 5.89 -15.69 -11.97
CA ALA A 408 7.09 -16.28 -11.36
C ALA A 408 7.69 -15.39 -10.25
N GLY A 409 6.86 -14.83 -9.37
CA GLY A 409 7.31 -13.97 -8.27
C GLY A 409 7.83 -12.58 -8.67
N GLN A 410 7.31 -12.00 -9.75
CA GLN A 410 7.62 -10.63 -10.18
C GLN A 410 7.38 -9.59 -9.07
N PRO A 411 8.35 -8.70 -8.75
CA PRO A 411 8.11 -7.58 -7.85
C PRO A 411 6.94 -6.69 -8.30
N GLY A 412 6.12 -6.29 -7.33
CA GLY A 412 4.85 -5.61 -7.54
C GLY A 412 3.63 -6.53 -7.63
N THR A 413 3.80 -7.84 -7.59
CA THR A 413 2.68 -8.81 -7.65
C THR A 413 2.43 -9.47 -6.30
N ARG A 414 1.22 -10.02 -6.12
CA ARG A 414 0.87 -10.82 -4.95
C ARG A 414 1.79 -12.04 -4.86
N ALA A 415 2.30 -12.32 -3.65
CA ALA A 415 3.15 -13.47 -3.39
C ALA A 415 2.43 -14.79 -3.77
N PRO A 416 3.12 -15.71 -4.46
CA PRO A 416 2.55 -17.00 -4.86
C PRO A 416 2.14 -17.88 -3.68
N HIS A 417 1.02 -18.57 -3.86
CA HIS A 417 0.60 -19.67 -2.99
C HIS A 417 1.41 -20.94 -3.33
N VAL A 418 2.00 -21.55 -2.29
CA VAL A 418 2.52 -22.92 -2.34
C VAL A 418 2.10 -23.62 -1.04
N TRP A 419 1.62 -24.87 -1.14
CA TRP A 419 1.41 -25.72 0.03
C TRP A 419 2.75 -26.16 0.60
N ILE A 420 3.07 -25.70 1.81
CA ILE A 420 4.34 -26.02 2.50
C ILE A 420 4.17 -27.15 3.52
N ALA A 421 2.95 -27.39 3.97
CA ALA A 421 2.53 -28.55 4.75
C ALA A 421 1.00 -28.72 4.58
N PRO A 422 0.41 -29.87 4.98
CA PRO A 422 -1.04 -30.05 4.93
C PRO A 422 -1.77 -28.91 5.66
N GLY A 423 -2.63 -28.18 4.94
CA GLY A 423 -3.39 -27.05 5.47
C GLY A 423 -2.58 -25.77 5.76
N ARG A 424 -1.29 -25.74 5.39
CA ARG A 424 -0.42 -24.55 5.53
C ARG A 424 0.08 -24.05 4.19
N SER A 425 -0.24 -22.80 3.92
CA SER A 425 0.15 -22.04 2.75
C SER A 425 1.37 -21.17 3.03
N THR A 426 2.19 -20.88 2.02
CA THR A 426 3.14 -19.75 2.05
C THR A 426 2.48 -18.45 2.50
N LEU A 427 1.24 -18.21 2.10
CA LEU A 427 0.50 -16.98 2.42
C LEU A 427 0.24 -16.82 3.93
N ASP A 428 0.21 -17.92 4.68
CA ASP A 428 0.01 -17.87 6.14
C ASP A 428 1.25 -17.32 6.89
N HIS A 429 2.38 -17.10 6.18
CA HIS A 429 3.61 -16.48 6.70
C HIS A 429 3.69 -14.97 6.48
N PHE A 430 2.70 -14.36 5.82
CA PHE A 430 2.66 -12.91 5.56
C PHE A 430 1.67 -12.21 6.50
N GLY A 431 1.64 -10.88 6.51
CA GLY A 431 0.67 -10.10 7.32
C GLY A 431 1.21 -9.53 8.64
N ARG A 432 2.33 -10.05 9.17
CA ARG A 432 2.91 -9.64 10.47
C ARG A 432 4.10 -8.69 10.36
N GLY A 433 4.74 -8.66 9.19
CA GLY A 433 6.00 -7.97 8.97
C GLY A 433 6.58 -8.32 7.60
N TRP A 434 7.87 -8.08 7.43
CA TRP A 434 8.58 -8.46 6.21
C TRP A 434 8.91 -9.95 6.24
N THR A 435 8.81 -10.62 5.10
CA THR A 435 9.19 -12.04 4.99
C THR A 435 10.12 -12.26 3.82
N LEU A 436 11.28 -12.86 4.08
CA LEU A 436 12.23 -13.30 3.06
C LEU A 436 11.97 -14.77 2.71
N VAL A 437 11.60 -15.03 1.46
CA VAL A 437 11.39 -16.38 0.92
C VAL A 437 12.64 -16.82 0.18
N THR A 438 13.18 -17.99 0.51
CA THR A 438 14.42 -18.50 -0.08
C THR A 438 14.52 -20.02 -0.04
N GLY A 439 15.34 -20.59 -0.92
CA GLY A 439 15.80 -21.98 -0.85
C GLY A 439 17.15 -22.14 -0.13
N SER A 440 17.75 -21.07 0.40
CA SER A 440 19.12 -21.09 0.94
C SER A 440 19.20 -20.57 2.38
N GLU A 441 19.68 -21.43 3.29
CA GLU A 441 19.94 -21.08 4.69
C GLU A 441 20.97 -19.95 4.86
N ALA A 442 21.79 -19.66 3.85
CA ALA A 442 22.76 -18.57 3.87
C ALA A 442 22.10 -17.19 4.08
N TRP A 443 20.83 -17.03 3.71
CA TRP A 443 20.09 -15.78 3.91
C TRP A 443 19.60 -15.58 5.34
N ARG A 444 19.54 -16.61 6.19
CA ARG A 444 19.02 -16.49 7.56
C ARG A 444 19.86 -15.53 8.41
N ASN A 445 21.19 -15.72 8.40
CA ASN A 445 22.11 -14.86 9.13
C ASN A 445 22.14 -13.43 8.55
N VAL A 446 21.99 -13.30 7.23
CA VAL A 446 21.92 -11.99 6.56
C VAL A 446 20.65 -11.24 6.98
N ALA A 447 19.49 -11.90 6.92
CA ALA A 447 18.22 -11.31 7.33
C ALA A 447 18.24 -10.90 8.80
N GLN A 448 18.78 -11.73 9.70
CA GLN A 448 18.91 -11.39 11.11
C GLN A 448 19.81 -10.15 11.34
N SER A 449 20.94 -10.08 10.63
CA SER A 449 21.86 -8.92 10.72
C SER A 449 21.21 -7.63 10.20
N VAL A 450 20.52 -7.71 9.05
CA VAL A 450 19.82 -6.56 8.45
C VAL A 450 18.64 -6.12 9.32
N ALA A 451 17.85 -7.07 9.83
CA ALA A 451 16.75 -6.80 10.76
C ALA A 451 17.22 -6.03 12.01
N ALA A 452 18.31 -6.48 12.63
CA ALA A 452 18.88 -5.82 13.79
C ALA A 452 19.43 -4.41 13.47
N ARG A 453 20.05 -4.24 12.30
CA ARG A 453 20.59 -2.94 11.87
C ARG A 453 19.49 -1.91 11.59
N LEU A 454 18.38 -2.35 11.01
CA LEU A 454 17.29 -1.48 10.59
C LEU A 454 16.16 -1.35 11.63
N ASP A 455 16.26 -2.04 12.76
CA ASP A 455 15.21 -2.15 13.79
C ASP A 455 13.83 -2.55 13.22
N ILE A 456 13.85 -3.56 12.35
CA ILE A 456 12.65 -4.14 11.73
C ILE A 456 12.61 -5.64 11.94
N SER A 457 11.40 -6.21 11.86
CA SER A 457 11.22 -7.66 11.84
C SER A 457 11.28 -8.19 10.41
N ILE A 458 12.15 -9.18 10.17
CA ILE A 458 12.22 -9.95 8.92
C ILE A 458 12.11 -11.43 9.28
N ASP A 459 10.98 -12.05 8.97
CA ASP A 459 10.83 -13.50 9.04
C ASP A 459 11.48 -14.16 7.82
N VAL A 460 11.99 -15.38 8.00
CA VAL A 460 12.64 -16.14 6.92
C VAL A 460 11.88 -17.44 6.67
N LEU A 461 11.19 -17.52 5.53
CA LEU A 461 10.62 -18.76 5.01
C LEU A 461 11.67 -19.44 4.12
N CYS A 462 12.46 -20.31 4.75
CA CYS A 462 13.46 -21.13 4.07
C CYS A 462 12.91 -22.54 3.83
N LEU A 463 12.86 -22.96 2.58
CA LEU A 463 12.60 -24.35 2.19
C LEU A 463 13.87 -24.85 1.49
N PRO A 464 14.81 -25.47 2.21
CA PRO A 464 16.12 -25.85 1.65
C PRO A 464 16.01 -27.06 0.71
N SER A 465 17.10 -27.46 0.07
CA SER A 465 17.13 -28.52 -0.95
C SER A 465 16.56 -29.87 -0.50
N GLU A 466 16.56 -30.15 0.80
CA GLU A 466 15.99 -31.37 1.39
C GLU A 466 14.46 -31.32 1.49
N SER A 467 13.85 -30.15 1.33
CA SER A 467 12.41 -29.96 1.36
C SER A 467 11.76 -30.50 0.08
N THR A 468 10.67 -31.26 0.23
CA THR A 468 9.86 -31.72 -0.90
C THR A 468 9.20 -30.57 -1.68
N GLN A 469 9.20 -29.35 -1.15
CA GLN A 469 8.64 -28.14 -1.74
C GLN A 469 9.70 -27.19 -2.32
N TYR A 470 10.98 -27.56 -2.29
CA TYR A 470 12.09 -26.74 -2.77
C TYR A 470 11.90 -26.26 -4.22
N GLU A 471 11.59 -27.18 -5.14
CA GLU A 471 11.37 -26.82 -6.55
C GLU A 471 10.11 -25.98 -6.76
N ALA A 472 9.05 -26.27 -5.97
CA ALA A 472 7.79 -25.54 -6.06
C ALA A 472 7.95 -24.08 -5.63
N ILE A 473 8.67 -23.81 -4.52
CA ILE A 473 8.91 -22.43 -4.07
C ILE A 473 9.83 -21.68 -5.03
N ASN A 474 10.89 -22.33 -5.53
CA ASN A 474 11.84 -21.72 -6.45
C ASN A 474 11.19 -21.35 -7.78
N THR A 475 10.36 -22.25 -8.32
CA THR A 475 9.59 -21.99 -9.55
C THR A 475 8.57 -20.88 -9.34
N ALA A 476 7.77 -20.96 -8.26
CA ALA A 476 6.69 -20.01 -8.03
C ALA A 476 7.22 -18.59 -7.78
N TYR A 477 8.32 -18.44 -7.04
CA TYR A 477 8.94 -17.14 -6.74
C TYR A 477 10.01 -16.72 -7.76
N GLY A 478 10.30 -17.55 -8.77
CA GLY A 478 11.32 -17.27 -9.79
C GLY A 478 12.72 -17.07 -9.20
N ILE A 479 13.08 -17.84 -8.18
CA ILE A 479 14.37 -17.78 -7.49
C ILE A 479 15.17 -19.06 -7.73
N GLY A 480 16.49 -18.93 -7.91
CA GLY A 480 17.41 -20.06 -8.02
C GLY A 480 17.96 -20.51 -6.66
N PRO A 481 18.91 -21.47 -6.63
CA PRO A 481 19.41 -22.09 -5.39
C PRO A 481 20.02 -21.14 -4.34
N GLY A 482 20.45 -19.94 -4.75
CA GLY A 482 20.95 -18.89 -3.86
C GLY A 482 20.10 -17.62 -3.85
N GLY A 483 18.98 -17.62 -4.58
CA GLY A 483 18.09 -16.48 -4.72
C GLY A 483 17.22 -16.23 -3.49
N ALA A 484 16.53 -15.10 -3.49
CA ALA A 484 15.59 -14.73 -2.45
C ALA A 484 14.52 -13.76 -3.00
N GLY A 485 13.31 -13.84 -2.45
CA GLY A 485 12.22 -12.89 -2.67
C GLY A 485 11.83 -12.22 -1.35
N LEU A 486 11.72 -10.91 -1.33
CA LEU A 486 11.27 -10.12 -0.19
C LEU A 486 9.78 -9.80 -0.36
N VAL A 487 8.97 -10.22 0.60
CA VAL A 487 7.52 -10.03 0.65
C VAL A 487 7.19 -9.00 1.72
N ARG A 488 6.34 -8.03 1.34
CA ARG A 488 5.81 -6.96 2.19
C ARG A 488 4.80 -7.49 3.21
N PRO A 489 4.49 -6.70 4.25
CA PRO A 489 3.41 -7.04 5.19
C PRO A 489 2.06 -7.30 4.52
N ASP A 490 1.73 -6.65 3.39
CA ASP A 490 0.48 -6.91 2.66
C ASP A 490 0.52 -8.12 1.70
N GLY A 491 1.61 -8.88 1.71
CA GLY A 491 1.76 -10.09 0.91
C GLY A 491 2.12 -9.82 -0.56
N TYR A 492 2.61 -8.63 -0.89
CA TYR A 492 3.15 -8.31 -2.22
C TYR A 492 4.67 -8.42 -2.25
N ILE A 493 5.23 -8.86 -3.37
CA ILE A 493 6.68 -8.97 -3.53
C ILE A 493 7.26 -7.57 -3.73
N ALA A 494 8.11 -7.12 -2.83
CA ALA A 494 8.83 -5.84 -2.94
C ALA A 494 10.10 -5.96 -3.79
N TRP A 495 10.77 -7.10 -3.73
CA TRP A 495 12.08 -7.29 -4.35
C TRP A 495 12.40 -8.77 -4.54
N ARG A 496 13.22 -9.10 -5.54
CA ARG A 496 13.64 -10.47 -5.84
C ARG A 496 15.04 -10.49 -6.46
N VAL A 497 15.85 -11.49 -6.09
CA VAL A 497 17.07 -11.89 -6.80
C VAL A 497 17.03 -13.37 -7.17
N VAL A 498 17.39 -13.67 -8.42
CA VAL A 498 17.42 -15.04 -8.94
C VAL A 498 18.62 -15.81 -8.40
N THR A 499 19.78 -15.17 -8.34
CA THR A 499 21.02 -15.74 -7.80
C THR A 499 21.53 -14.89 -6.65
N ALA A 500 22.35 -15.48 -5.79
CA ALA A 500 22.90 -14.77 -4.65
C ALA A 500 23.83 -13.63 -5.11
N PRO A 501 23.59 -12.37 -4.71
CA PRO A 501 24.52 -11.29 -4.94
C PRO A 501 25.79 -11.47 -4.09
N VAL A 502 26.88 -10.83 -4.52
CA VAL A 502 28.15 -10.82 -3.77
C VAL A 502 27.94 -10.22 -2.38
N ASP A 503 27.28 -9.06 -2.31
CA ASP A 503 26.84 -8.43 -1.06
C ASP A 503 25.34 -8.63 -0.83
N ARG A 504 24.99 -9.72 -0.13
CA ARG A 504 23.62 -10.04 0.25
C ARG A 504 23.02 -9.04 1.24
N ALA A 505 23.83 -8.56 2.19
CA ALA A 505 23.37 -7.67 3.24
C ALA A 505 23.05 -6.28 2.68
N GLY A 506 23.93 -5.72 1.85
CA GLY A 506 23.70 -4.46 1.14
C GLY A 506 22.48 -4.52 0.24
N ALA A 507 22.34 -5.59 -0.57
CA ALA A 507 21.20 -5.76 -1.46
C ALA A 507 19.86 -5.83 -0.71
N LEU A 508 19.77 -6.63 0.36
CA LEU A 508 18.56 -6.73 1.17
C LEU A 508 18.23 -5.40 1.89
N THR A 509 19.26 -4.70 2.36
CA THR A 509 19.10 -3.41 3.05
C THR A 509 18.57 -2.35 2.11
N ALA A 510 19.11 -2.23 0.90
CA ALA A 510 18.63 -1.31 -0.11
C ALA A 510 17.18 -1.61 -0.52
N ALA A 511 16.84 -2.89 -0.69
CA ALA A 511 15.50 -3.34 -1.02
C ALA A 511 14.48 -2.90 0.05
N ILE A 512 14.76 -3.16 1.33
CA ILE A 512 13.85 -2.78 2.41
C ILE A 512 13.80 -1.27 2.61
N SER A 513 14.96 -0.59 2.56
CA SER A 513 15.02 0.87 2.72
C SER A 513 14.14 1.59 1.71
N THR A 514 14.16 1.10 0.45
CA THR A 514 13.30 1.62 -0.62
C THR A 514 11.84 1.26 -0.39
N ALA A 515 11.53 -0.02 -0.18
CA ALA A 515 10.15 -0.50 -0.12
C ALA A 515 9.39 -0.06 1.14
N ALA A 516 10.11 0.18 2.24
CA ALA A 516 9.54 0.67 3.49
C ALA A 516 9.63 2.20 3.63
N ALA A 517 10.28 2.90 2.68
CA ALA A 517 10.64 4.31 2.81
C ALA A 517 11.21 4.63 4.21
N LEU A 518 12.22 3.85 4.64
CA LEU A 518 12.71 3.88 6.02
C LEU A 518 13.13 5.29 6.44
N THR A 519 12.78 5.64 7.67
CA THR A 519 13.32 6.82 8.33
C THR A 519 14.77 6.51 8.71
N LEU A 520 15.70 6.74 7.79
CA LEU A 520 17.12 6.50 8.07
C LEU A 520 17.59 7.43 9.19
N GLN A 521 17.72 6.88 10.40
CA GLN A 521 18.70 7.39 11.36
C GLN A 521 20.07 7.05 10.78
N PRO A 522 20.94 8.02 10.47
CA PRO A 522 22.28 7.73 9.96
C PRO A 522 22.99 6.78 10.92
N SER A 523 23.46 5.64 10.42
CA SER A 523 24.25 4.75 11.28
C SER A 523 25.62 5.38 11.55
N THR A 524 26.23 5.07 12.70
CA THR A 524 27.57 5.55 13.04
C THR A 524 28.60 5.22 11.95
N TYR A 525 28.43 4.11 11.22
CA TYR A 525 29.29 3.73 10.10
C TYR A 525 29.10 4.66 8.90
N ASP A 526 27.85 4.99 8.55
CA ASP A 526 27.56 5.93 7.46
C ASP A 526 28.10 7.32 7.77
N ASP A 527 28.06 7.73 9.04
CA ASP A 527 28.66 8.98 9.49
C ASP A 527 30.18 8.97 9.39
N GLN A 528 30.83 7.89 9.83
CA GLN A 528 32.28 7.73 9.69
C GLN A 528 32.71 7.74 8.22
N SER A 529 31.96 7.08 7.33
CA SER A 529 32.22 7.09 5.89
C SER A 529 32.02 8.48 5.30
N ALA A 530 30.94 9.18 5.65
CA ALA A 530 30.65 10.53 5.18
C ALA A 530 31.70 11.56 5.64
N ILE A 531 32.19 11.42 6.87
CA ILE A 531 33.28 12.24 7.42
C ILE A 531 34.60 11.97 6.70
N ALA A 532 34.88 10.71 6.36
CA ALA A 532 36.06 10.36 5.59
C ALA A 532 36.02 10.93 4.17
N ASP A 533 34.88 10.81 3.49
CA ASP A 533 34.68 11.40 2.16
C ASP A 533 34.76 12.93 2.19
N LEU A 534 34.20 13.57 3.22
CA LEU A 534 34.32 15.02 3.42
C LEU A 534 35.78 15.46 3.57
N THR A 535 36.56 14.72 4.36
CA THR A 535 37.99 15.01 4.57
C THR A 535 38.81 14.76 3.29
N ALA A 536 38.45 13.74 2.50
CA ALA A 536 39.04 13.50 1.18
C ALA A 536 38.71 14.63 0.19
N ARG A 537 37.47 15.15 0.19
CA ARG A 537 37.08 16.31 -0.63
C ARG A 537 37.83 17.58 -0.23
N TYR A 538 38.09 17.77 1.07
CA TYR A 538 38.95 18.85 1.54
C TYR A 538 40.38 18.73 1.00
N ALA A 539 40.97 17.54 1.12
CA ALA A 539 42.30 17.27 0.56
C ALA A 539 42.34 17.50 -0.96
N ASP A 540 41.34 17.00 -1.70
CA ASP A 540 41.21 17.18 -3.15
C ASP A 540 41.02 18.67 -3.51
N ALA A 541 40.20 19.43 -2.77
CA ALA A 541 39.99 20.86 -3.01
C ALA A 541 41.29 21.67 -2.82
N ILE A 542 42.12 21.30 -1.84
CA ILE A 542 43.46 21.89 -1.67
C ILE A 542 44.39 21.43 -2.79
N ASN A 543 44.41 20.13 -3.09
CA ASN A 543 45.29 19.47 -4.06
C ASN A 543 44.93 19.75 -5.55
N ARG A 544 43.75 20.32 -5.86
CA ARG A 544 43.34 20.66 -7.24
C ARG A 544 43.78 22.04 -7.71
N GLY A 545 44.12 22.96 -6.82
CA GLY A 545 44.79 24.23 -7.14
C GLY A 545 46.14 24.14 -7.89
N TRP A 546 46.51 22.96 -8.38
CA TRP A 546 47.86 22.53 -8.73
C TRP A 546 48.03 22.45 -10.25
N ALA A 547 46.98 22.04 -10.96
CA ALA A 547 46.95 22.02 -12.42
C ALA A 547 46.73 23.41 -13.06
N GLY A 548 46.62 24.49 -12.26
CA GLY A 548 46.32 25.83 -12.78
C GLY A 548 46.37 27.02 -11.82
N LYS A 549 46.90 26.90 -10.60
CA LYS A 549 46.91 27.98 -9.57
C LYS A 549 45.51 28.52 -9.23
N THR A 550 44.49 27.69 -9.34
CA THR A 550 43.09 28.02 -9.00
C THR A 550 42.61 27.07 -7.92
N ILE A 551 42.83 27.42 -6.65
CA ILE A 551 41.96 26.89 -5.58
C ILE A 551 40.51 27.22 -5.99
N GLN A 552 39.54 26.36 -5.67
CA GLN A 552 38.12 26.72 -5.73
C GLN A 552 37.69 27.19 -4.33
N PRO A 553 37.76 28.50 -4.02
CA PRO A 553 37.52 28.97 -2.66
C PRO A 553 36.06 28.78 -2.27
N GLU A 554 35.14 28.80 -3.25
CA GLU A 554 33.72 28.51 -3.06
C GLU A 554 33.49 27.09 -2.53
N SER A 555 34.21 26.10 -3.08
CA SER A 555 34.14 24.70 -2.62
C SER A 555 34.69 24.54 -1.20
N ILE A 556 35.68 25.34 -0.78
CA ILE A 556 36.20 25.33 0.60
C ILE A 556 35.20 25.91 1.58
N ALA A 557 34.53 27.01 1.23
CA ALA A 557 33.48 27.59 2.07
C ALA A 557 32.30 26.62 2.29
N GLU A 558 32.05 25.73 1.34
CA GLU A 558 31.06 24.65 1.45
C GLU A 558 31.56 23.41 2.21
N ILE A 559 32.83 23.33 2.58
CA ILE A 559 33.38 22.22 3.35
C ILE A 559 33.35 22.52 4.85
N PHE A 560 33.56 23.78 5.23
CA PHE A 560 33.55 24.23 6.62
C PHE A 560 32.15 24.62 7.12
N THR A 561 31.97 24.65 8.45
CA THR A 561 30.86 25.37 9.07
C THR A 561 31.08 26.88 8.94
N PRO A 562 30.03 27.72 8.93
CA PRO A 562 30.19 29.18 8.78
C PRO A 562 31.17 29.81 9.76
N ASP A 563 31.23 29.27 10.98
CA ASP A 563 32.09 29.64 12.11
C ASP A 563 33.37 28.78 12.24
N GLY A 564 33.73 28.01 11.21
CA GLY A 564 34.81 27.04 11.28
C GLY A 564 36.19 27.64 11.57
N VAL A 565 37.10 26.84 12.13
CA VAL A 565 38.43 27.28 12.59
C VAL A 565 39.55 26.46 11.94
N PHE A 566 40.57 27.13 11.44
CA PHE A 566 41.77 26.50 10.90
C PHE A 566 43.03 26.96 11.65
N GLU A 567 43.77 26.00 12.21
CA GLU A 567 44.99 26.25 12.99
C GLU A 567 46.19 25.52 12.40
N HIS A 568 47.22 26.29 12.06
CA HIS A 568 48.52 25.79 11.62
C HIS A 568 49.61 26.12 12.65
N PRO A 569 50.58 25.24 12.91
CA PRO A 569 51.65 25.49 13.86
C PRO A 569 52.42 26.78 13.55
N GLY A 570 52.47 27.70 14.52
CA GLY A 570 53.21 28.96 14.41
C GLY A 570 52.45 30.13 13.79
N GLU A 571 51.17 29.95 13.44
CA GLU A 571 50.31 30.99 12.87
C GLU A 571 49.10 31.26 13.77
N ALA A 572 48.50 32.44 13.63
CA ALA A 572 47.25 32.76 14.34
C ALA A 572 46.08 31.97 13.71
N PRO A 573 45.12 31.44 14.52
CA PRO A 573 43.94 30.76 14.00
C PRO A 573 43.15 31.61 13.01
N THR A 574 42.74 31.01 11.89
CA THR A 574 41.80 31.63 10.95
C THR A 574 40.38 31.19 11.28
N VAL A 575 39.48 32.15 11.53
CA VAL A 575 38.09 31.89 11.95
C VAL A 575 37.11 32.33 10.87
N GLY A 576 36.17 31.45 10.56
CA GLY A 576 35.09 31.63 9.59
C GLY A 576 35.41 30.99 8.23
N ALA A 577 34.45 30.26 7.66
CA ALA A 577 34.61 29.53 6.39
C ALA A 577 35.09 30.43 5.23
N ALA A 578 34.56 31.65 5.14
CA ALA A 578 34.96 32.61 4.11
C ALA A 578 36.39 33.13 4.30
N ALA A 579 36.82 33.34 5.55
CA ALA A 579 38.19 33.78 5.86
C ALA A 579 39.19 32.65 5.58
N ILE A 580 38.86 31.41 5.94
CA ILE A 580 39.65 30.21 5.61
C ILE A 580 39.81 30.08 4.10
N ALA A 581 38.71 30.15 3.34
CA ALA A 581 38.74 30.08 1.88
C ALA A 581 39.59 31.20 1.24
N ALA A 582 39.55 32.41 1.80
CA ALA A 582 40.31 33.55 1.30
C ALA A 582 41.83 33.48 1.62
N ALA A 583 42.21 32.83 2.72
CA ALA A 583 43.61 32.72 3.14
C ALA A 583 44.41 31.66 2.37
N LEU A 584 43.75 30.55 1.98
CA LEU A 584 44.41 29.40 1.35
C LEU A 584 45.18 29.72 0.04
N PRO A 585 44.68 30.56 -0.89
CA PRO A 585 45.41 30.87 -2.12
C PRO A 585 46.79 31.50 -1.84
N GLY A 586 46.86 32.40 -0.86
CA GLY A 586 48.12 33.04 -0.45
C GLY A 586 49.11 32.05 0.14
N ALA A 587 48.65 31.15 1.02
CA ALA A 587 49.48 30.14 1.65
C ALA A 587 50.01 29.08 0.65
N THR A 588 49.22 28.72 -0.37
CA THR A 588 49.66 27.76 -1.39
C THR A 588 50.55 28.38 -2.48
N ALA A 589 50.47 29.68 -2.72
CA ALA A 589 51.26 30.35 -3.74
C ALA A 589 52.77 30.42 -3.42
N SER A 590 53.14 30.28 -2.13
CA SER A 590 54.53 30.28 -1.67
C SER A 590 55.25 28.94 -1.80
N VAL A 591 54.57 27.88 -2.25
CA VAL A 591 55.17 26.54 -2.37
C VAL A 591 54.98 25.99 -3.80
N PRO A 592 56.07 25.70 -4.54
CA PRO A 592 56.00 25.09 -5.86
C PRO A 592 55.25 23.74 -5.90
N PHE A 593 55.54 22.86 -4.93
CA PHE A 593 55.12 21.46 -4.67
C PHE A 593 54.43 21.21 -3.29
N ALA A 594 53.39 20.39 -3.05
CA ALA A 594 52.69 20.15 -1.74
C ALA A 594 51.40 19.26 -1.86
N MET A 595 51.52 17.96 -2.07
CA MET A 595 50.36 17.04 -2.04
C MET A 595 49.98 16.66 -0.60
N HIS A 596 48.70 16.76 -0.23
CA HIS A 596 48.17 16.39 1.09
C HIS A 596 47.35 15.10 1.02
N ALA A 597 47.64 14.11 1.86
CA ALA A 597 46.84 12.90 2.00
C ALA A 597 46.49 12.66 3.47
N PHE A 598 45.21 12.52 3.79
CA PHE A 598 44.73 12.17 5.12
C PHE A 598 44.52 10.65 5.18
N LEU A 599 45.14 10.01 6.17
CA LEU A 599 45.29 8.56 6.26
C LEU A 599 44.86 8.06 7.65
N ASN A 600 44.40 6.81 7.70
CA ASN A 600 44.16 6.02 8.90
C ASN A 600 43.43 6.78 10.04
N PRO A 601 42.22 7.31 9.80
CA PRO A 601 41.54 8.09 10.82
C PRO A 601 41.10 7.25 12.01
N VAL A 602 41.12 7.87 13.18
CA VAL A 602 40.34 7.43 14.35
C VAL A 602 39.16 8.38 14.48
N LEU A 603 37.95 7.91 14.12
CA LEU A 603 36.72 8.71 14.14
C LEU A 603 35.80 8.31 15.29
N VAL A 604 35.35 9.31 16.06
CA VAL A 604 34.33 9.16 17.11
C VAL A 604 33.17 10.10 16.80
N VAL A 605 31.97 9.54 16.64
CA VAL A 605 30.74 10.29 16.34
C VAL A 605 29.87 10.31 17.59
N ASP A 606 29.36 11.48 17.95
CA ASP A 606 28.49 11.75 19.08
C ASP A 606 27.33 12.67 18.64
N GLY A 607 26.23 12.04 18.21
CA GLY A 607 25.05 12.73 17.67
C GLY A 607 25.37 13.55 16.42
N ASP A 608 25.24 14.88 16.54
CA ASP A 608 25.52 15.85 15.48
C ASP A 608 26.95 16.39 15.51
N HIS A 609 27.81 15.85 16.37
CA HIS A 609 29.22 16.20 16.45
C HIS A 609 30.11 14.98 16.22
N ALA A 610 31.29 15.20 15.68
CA ALA A 610 32.29 14.15 15.58
C ALA A 610 33.71 14.69 15.75
N ARG A 611 34.62 13.82 16.18
CA ARG A 611 36.06 14.08 16.28
C ARG A 611 36.81 13.07 15.43
N GLY A 612 37.79 13.54 14.68
CA GLY A 612 38.68 12.70 13.88
C GLY A 612 40.13 13.02 14.15
N GLN A 613 40.92 12.00 14.46
CA GLN A 613 42.38 12.11 14.50
C GLN A 613 42.94 11.48 13.23
N TRP A 614 43.66 12.27 12.44
CA TRP A 614 44.16 11.86 11.15
C TRP A 614 45.69 11.85 11.12
N LEU A 615 46.26 10.86 10.43
CA LEU A 615 47.64 10.95 9.98
C LEU A 615 47.66 11.66 8.63
N MET A 616 48.21 12.86 8.58
CA MET A 616 48.36 13.62 7.35
C MET A 616 49.77 13.42 6.79
N TRP A 617 49.87 13.05 5.52
CA TRP A 617 51.14 13.03 4.80
C TRP A 617 51.17 14.18 3.81
N VAL A 618 52.25 14.96 3.85
CA VAL A 618 52.46 16.13 2.98
C VAL A 618 53.76 15.96 2.23
N ALA A 619 53.71 15.95 0.90
CA ALA A 619 54.90 15.95 0.05
C ALA A 619 55.02 17.29 -0.66
N ALA A 620 56.04 18.08 -0.34
CA ALA A 620 56.22 19.44 -0.81
C ALA A 620 57.57 19.67 -1.50
N ASP A 621 57.64 20.69 -2.35
CA ASP A 621 58.85 21.21 -2.98
C ASP A 621 58.87 22.72 -2.77
N ASP A 622 59.86 23.23 -2.03
CA ASP A 622 60.05 24.65 -1.72
C ASP A 622 60.98 25.37 -2.73
N GLY A 623 61.40 24.69 -3.79
CA GLY A 623 62.19 25.24 -4.90
C GLY A 623 63.69 24.91 -4.84
N ASP A 624 64.21 24.48 -3.68
CA ASP A 624 65.62 24.08 -3.51
C ASP A 624 65.77 22.67 -2.91
N SER A 625 64.73 22.07 -2.32
CA SER A 625 64.77 20.70 -1.80
C SER A 625 63.39 20.06 -1.65
N PRO A 626 63.05 18.99 -2.38
CA PRO A 626 61.82 18.23 -2.12
C PRO A 626 61.85 17.64 -0.70
N ARG A 627 60.69 17.65 -0.03
CA ARG A 627 60.53 17.18 1.35
C ARG A 627 59.21 16.43 1.51
N ALA A 628 59.19 15.47 2.42
CA ALA A 628 57.96 14.84 2.88
C ALA A 628 57.84 14.96 4.40
N ALA A 629 56.64 15.19 4.90
CA ALA A 629 56.35 15.25 6.33
C ALA A 629 55.12 14.41 6.65
N TYR A 630 55.19 13.67 7.75
CA TYR A 630 54.01 13.15 8.42
C TYR A 630 53.61 14.13 9.52
N LEU A 631 52.36 14.57 9.50
CA LEU A 631 51.75 15.52 10.42
C LEU A 631 50.52 14.87 11.06
N GLY A 632 50.12 15.34 12.23
CA GLY A 632 48.81 15.03 12.79
C GLY A 632 47.78 16.06 12.36
N ALA A 633 46.53 15.66 12.19
CA ALA A 633 45.42 16.60 12.06
C ALA A 633 44.28 16.16 12.97
N ASP A 634 44.03 16.95 14.01
CA ASP A 634 42.88 16.80 14.89
C ASP A 634 41.74 17.65 14.32
N MET A 635 40.65 16.99 13.94
CA MET A 635 39.53 17.61 13.25
C MET A 635 38.24 17.43 14.04
N GLN A 636 37.42 18.48 14.06
CA GLN A 636 36.06 18.42 14.58
C GLN A 636 35.07 18.62 13.44
N TYR A 637 33.94 17.95 13.53
CA TYR A 637 32.89 17.98 12.52
C TYR A 637 31.54 18.28 13.17
N THR A 638 30.66 18.93 12.43
CA THR A 638 29.28 19.19 12.85
C THR A 638 28.32 18.83 11.74
N ARG A 639 27.23 18.14 12.09
CA ARG A 639 26.16 17.79 11.17
C ARG A 639 25.26 19.00 10.95
N THR A 640 24.98 19.28 9.69
CA THR A 640 24.02 20.31 9.28
C THR A 640 22.89 19.63 8.49
N PRO A 641 21.76 20.33 8.21
CA PRO A 641 20.72 19.82 7.33
C PRO A 641 21.22 19.43 5.91
N ARG A 642 22.41 19.91 5.51
CA ARG A 642 23.07 19.61 4.23
C ARG A 642 24.20 18.57 4.36
N GLY A 643 24.29 17.87 5.49
CA GLY A 643 25.32 16.86 5.79
C GLY A 643 26.43 17.36 6.72
N TRP A 644 27.45 16.52 6.93
CA TRP A 644 28.62 16.84 7.75
C TRP A 644 29.45 17.98 7.17
N ARG A 645 29.95 18.85 8.04
CA ARG A 645 30.87 19.96 7.74
C ARG A 645 32.06 19.93 8.71
N ILE A 646 33.22 20.41 8.26
CA ILE A 646 34.39 20.58 9.13
C ILE A 646 34.17 21.81 10.01
N HIS A 647 34.15 21.61 11.32
CA HIS A 647 34.11 22.69 12.29
C HIS A 647 35.51 23.21 12.61
N SER A 648 36.48 22.32 12.83
CA SER A 648 37.86 22.74 13.07
C SER A 648 38.90 21.81 12.48
N ILE A 649 40.05 22.35 12.13
CA ILE A 649 41.28 21.60 11.81
C ILE A 649 42.41 22.17 12.63
N VAL A 650 43.07 21.33 13.41
CA VAL A 650 44.30 21.66 14.13
C VAL A 650 45.40 20.76 13.61
N ILE A 651 46.35 21.34 12.88
CA ILE A 651 47.51 20.62 12.37
C ILE A 651 48.57 20.58 13.47
N THR A 652 49.13 19.40 13.75
CA THR A 652 50.22 19.21 14.71
C THR A 652 51.50 18.76 14.01
N PRO A 653 52.67 19.33 14.36
CA PRO A 653 53.95 18.92 13.77
C PRO A 653 54.22 17.44 14.05
N GLY A 654 54.68 16.71 13.04
CA GLY A 654 55.17 15.35 13.18
C GLY A 654 56.59 15.19 12.61
N MET A 655 56.85 14.05 11.97
CA MET A 655 58.18 13.69 11.48
C MET A 655 58.46 14.29 10.09
N ARG A 656 59.57 15.03 9.97
CA ARG A 656 60.09 15.50 8.67
C ARG A 656 61.12 14.50 8.12
N LEU A 657 60.96 14.12 6.86
CA LEU A 657 61.88 13.24 6.15
C LEU A 657 62.65 14.06 5.09
N PRO A 658 64.00 14.03 5.09
CA PRO A 658 64.78 14.59 3.99
C PRO A 658 64.57 13.71 2.74
N ALA A 659 64.32 14.32 1.58
CA ALA A 659 64.48 13.60 0.32
C ALA A 659 65.98 13.46 0.05
N HIS A 660 66.47 12.24 -0.12
CA HIS A 660 67.83 11.97 -0.54
C HIS A 660 68.01 12.18 -2.04
#